data_AF-U1TEE9-F1
#
_entry.id   AF-U1TEE9-F1
#
_cell.length_a   1.000
_cell.length_b   1.000
_cell.length_c   1.000
_cell.angle_alpha   90.00
_cell.angle_beta   90.00
_cell.angle_gamma   90.00
#
_symmetry.space_group_name_H-M   'P 1'
#
loop_
_entity.id
_entity.type
_entity.pdbx_description
1 polymer ?
#
loop_
_entity_poly.entity_id
_entity_poly.type
_entity_poly.pdbx_seq_one_letter_code
_entity_poly.pdbx_strand_id
1 'polypeptide(L)'
;MNPAIGRLALTPMDVKTVDIEGVFRDFRDCLNTFDDWAESFWSFSALDIEQVFKVGDEVALVAPINRSLFPSSTVATCQATGTLTLVHIFQSTRAVPIGNTPVVLQRVDPSGGPLGEPIHKTIGPSGILEVDECERDQQYRVSFYPNVSRDHVKALYASYQTVIDALEVRLREAWESTYEAQWKDYTDAHPLDQRRMLEKAFLQGMGKALYSLWDNFTQLYGLLADIQTHSEKWLQYVTQTELDELLKLGKEAIGRGLLVLSDEPLVFIYVSAISSWIRMLPPQEMNEVMGEITGDVLIGLLLVRVAGAMGVTLRLGPQVVGHIKSGRTRRWLERLADQLVGPRLDAHVEAAKPLLLGSAATPIRVIPDVPLKVGDQVVANPVPLVRDKATQRTVLVRQEPVDDVPASARNPAGNAAASSDKTATNGCPVSMVTGEELLTLTDGTLDGLLPFEWTRLYRTSAVEMDCGLGFGWGHSLAHRLSVSGDAVVWTDHENRSTTLPLPTASRPAITNSLAEAAIYLGAVPDELVLSQGSRFYHFRDGVLTAISDAYDNRLRISRNYLGQIERLDNGVGRSLFLRYASGRIVAVDYQIERAVDDGPFVWVTEQNVVSYAYDAGGRLVCATNAVGESEVYRYDDQHVILERELAGGARFFWTWERAGKAARCIRHWASFSQMDTRYAWDDNGQVTVFNADGSQEVYVHD
;
A
#
# COMPACT_ATOMS: atom_id res chain seq x y z
N MET A 1 0.94 -4.72 18.78
CA MET A 1 1.72 -4.37 17.57
C MET A 1 1.03 -4.96 16.36
N ASN A 2 1.29 -4.50 15.14
CA ASN A 2 1.16 -5.38 13.97
C ASN A 2 1.76 -6.75 14.35
N PRO A 3 1.06 -7.89 14.19
CA PRO A 3 1.54 -9.19 14.64
C PRO A 3 2.94 -9.55 14.11
N ALA A 4 3.26 -9.10 12.89
CA ALA A 4 4.52 -9.38 12.22
C ALA A 4 5.68 -8.52 12.76
N ILE A 5 5.44 -7.22 12.95
CA ILE A 5 6.33 -6.35 13.73
C ILE A 5 6.32 -6.76 15.20
N GLY A 6 5.29 -7.42 15.71
CA GLY A 6 5.21 -7.89 17.10
C GLY A 6 6.10 -9.10 17.37
N ARG A 7 6.35 -9.92 16.34
CA ARG A 7 7.29 -11.04 16.36
C ARG A 7 8.74 -10.63 16.06
N LEU A 8 8.93 -9.59 15.23
CA LEU A 8 10.23 -8.92 15.05
C LEU A 8 10.54 -7.88 16.13
N ALA A 9 9.51 -7.40 16.84
CA ALA A 9 9.64 -6.51 17.97
C ALA A 9 10.31 -7.32 19.06
N LEU A 10 11.32 -6.69 19.60
CA LEU A 10 12.24 -7.26 20.57
C LEU A 10 11.55 -7.27 21.92
N THR A 11 10.47 -8.04 21.98
CA THR A 11 9.81 -8.38 23.21
C THR A 11 10.84 -9.20 23.99
N PRO A 12 11.33 -8.68 25.12
CA PRO A 12 12.27 -9.43 25.94
C PRO A 12 11.63 -10.76 26.33
N MET A 13 12.43 -11.82 26.43
CA MET A 13 11.95 -13.08 26.98
C MET A 13 11.41 -12.86 28.40
N ASP A 14 10.34 -13.58 28.76
CA ASP A 14 9.80 -13.52 30.12
C ASP A 14 10.88 -13.99 31.10
N VAL A 15 11.25 -13.10 32.03
CA VAL A 15 12.31 -13.32 33.03
C VAL A 15 12.00 -14.52 33.93
N LYS A 16 10.73 -14.92 34.06
CA LYS A 16 10.32 -16.06 34.88
C LYS A 16 10.45 -17.41 34.18
N THR A 17 10.31 -17.45 32.87
CA THR A 17 10.27 -18.71 32.10
C THR A 17 11.44 -18.89 31.14
N VAL A 18 12.10 -17.79 30.73
CA VAL A 18 13.21 -17.76 29.77
C VAL A 18 12.96 -18.69 28.57
N ASP A 19 11.88 -18.42 27.84
CA ASP A 19 11.43 -19.24 26.70
C ASP A 19 12.30 -19.03 25.44
N ILE A 20 13.52 -19.57 25.48
CA ILE A 20 14.47 -19.52 24.37
C ILE A 20 14.01 -20.31 23.14
N GLU A 21 13.29 -21.42 23.34
CA GLU A 21 12.71 -22.19 22.23
C GLU A 21 11.60 -21.40 21.51
N GLY A 22 10.92 -20.49 22.19
CA GLY A 22 10.05 -19.49 21.58
C GLY A 22 10.81 -18.60 20.60
N VAL A 23 12.00 -18.10 20.96
CA VAL A 23 12.84 -17.27 20.08
C VAL A 23 13.32 -18.06 18.85
N PHE A 24 13.77 -19.30 19.02
CA PHE A 24 14.19 -20.14 17.89
C PHE A 24 13.03 -20.51 16.97
N ARG A 25 11.84 -20.79 17.53
CA ARG A 25 10.63 -21.05 16.75
C ARG A 25 10.22 -19.82 15.93
N ASP A 26 10.20 -18.65 16.55
CA ASP A 26 9.91 -17.38 15.87
C ASP A 26 10.89 -17.11 14.71
N PHE A 27 12.18 -17.40 14.91
CA PHE A 27 13.18 -17.27 13.85
C PHE A 27 12.97 -18.29 12.73
N ARG A 28 12.70 -19.56 13.05
CA ARG A 28 12.46 -20.62 12.07
C ARG A 28 11.26 -20.30 11.19
N ASP A 29 10.22 -19.72 11.78
CA ASP A 29 8.98 -19.33 11.12
C ASP A 29 9.02 -17.88 10.59
N CYS A 30 10.21 -17.24 10.51
CA CYS A 30 10.31 -15.82 10.13
C CYS A 30 9.70 -15.54 8.74
N LEU A 31 9.85 -16.43 7.77
CA LEU A 31 9.24 -16.26 6.44
C LEU A 31 7.72 -16.47 6.43
N ASN A 32 7.13 -17.19 7.40
CA ASN A 32 5.67 -17.26 7.53
C ASN A 32 5.10 -15.91 7.98
N THR A 33 5.90 -15.13 8.73
CA THR A 33 5.56 -13.76 9.11
C THR A 33 6.00 -12.74 8.07
N PHE A 34 6.81 -13.13 7.08
CA PHE A 34 7.23 -12.25 6.01
C PHE A 34 6.04 -11.84 5.13
N ASP A 35 5.03 -12.69 4.92
CA ASP A 35 3.82 -12.31 4.16
C ASP A 35 3.04 -11.20 4.87
N ASP A 36 2.73 -11.40 6.16
CA ASP A 36 2.05 -10.39 7.00
C ASP A 36 2.91 -9.11 7.17
N TRP A 37 4.23 -9.27 7.27
CA TRP A 37 5.20 -8.18 7.38
C TRP A 37 5.35 -7.41 6.05
N ALA A 38 5.39 -8.13 4.92
CA ALA A 38 5.38 -7.62 3.55
C ALA A 38 4.16 -6.73 3.35
N GLU A 39 2.96 -7.24 3.61
CA GLU A 39 1.70 -6.52 3.40
C GLU A 39 1.51 -5.29 4.31
N SER A 40 2.14 -5.29 5.49
CA SER A 40 1.94 -4.21 6.48
C SER A 40 3.02 -3.13 6.46
N PHE A 41 4.26 -3.50 6.10
CA PHE A 41 5.42 -2.59 6.08
C PHE A 41 5.69 -2.06 4.67
N TRP A 42 5.16 -2.77 3.67
CA TRP A 42 5.31 -2.52 2.24
C TRP A 42 3.94 -2.51 1.58
N SER A 43 3.77 -1.71 0.54
CA SER A 43 2.49 -1.63 -0.20
C SER A 43 2.29 -2.81 -1.17
N PHE A 44 2.74 -4.03 -0.84
CA PHE A 44 2.79 -5.18 -1.76
C PHE A 44 2.33 -6.50 -1.09
N SER A 45 1.69 -7.38 -1.85
CA SER A 45 1.36 -8.76 -1.45
C SER A 45 2.55 -9.68 -1.70
N ALA A 46 2.65 -10.81 -0.98
CA ALA A 46 3.68 -11.85 -1.23
C ALA A 46 3.71 -12.41 -2.68
N LEU A 47 2.66 -12.14 -3.46
CA LEU A 47 2.55 -12.42 -4.89
C LEU A 47 3.35 -11.44 -5.79
N ASP A 48 3.89 -10.37 -5.22
CA ASP A 48 4.57 -9.27 -5.92
C ASP A 48 6.11 -9.40 -5.95
N ILE A 49 6.65 -10.56 -5.54
CA ILE A 49 8.08 -10.88 -5.69
C ILE A 49 8.44 -10.85 -7.18
N GLU A 50 9.48 -10.07 -7.53
CA GLU A 50 9.87 -9.82 -8.93
C GLU A 50 10.04 -11.14 -9.72
N GLN A 51 9.35 -11.25 -10.85
CA GLN A 51 9.40 -12.40 -11.74
C GLN A 51 10.34 -12.10 -12.91
N VAL A 52 11.24 -13.02 -13.21
CA VAL A 52 12.14 -12.91 -14.36
C VAL A 52 11.68 -13.87 -15.44
N PHE A 53 11.38 -13.27 -16.60
CA PHE A 53 11.10 -13.99 -17.83
C PHE A 53 12.26 -13.81 -18.79
N LYS A 54 12.98 -14.89 -19.10
CA LYS A 54 14.06 -14.89 -20.09
C LYS A 54 13.59 -15.56 -21.37
N VAL A 55 13.83 -14.91 -22.50
CA VAL A 55 13.52 -15.41 -23.85
C VAL A 55 14.82 -15.43 -24.66
N GLY A 56 15.29 -16.64 -25.00
CA GLY A 56 16.61 -16.83 -25.62
C GLY A 56 17.75 -16.31 -24.74
N ASP A 57 18.83 -15.82 -25.36
CA ASP A 57 19.99 -15.26 -24.65
C ASP A 57 19.93 -13.73 -24.47
N GLU A 58 18.94 -13.06 -25.06
CA GLU A 58 18.99 -11.62 -25.30
C GLU A 58 17.98 -10.78 -24.49
N VAL A 59 16.87 -11.37 -24.04
CA VAL A 59 15.79 -10.59 -23.41
C VAL A 59 15.42 -11.13 -22.04
N ALA A 60 15.54 -10.29 -21.02
CA ALA A 60 14.94 -10.47 -19.70
C ALA A 60 13.83 -9.43 -19.49
N LEU A 61 12.61 -9.86 -19.20
CA LEU A 61 11.50 -9.01 -18.78
C LEU A 61 11.24 -9.18 -17.29
N VAL A 62 11.03 -8.06 -16.60
CA VAL A 62 10.41 -8.04 -15.28
C VAL A 62 8.91 -7.86 -15.49
N ALA A 63 8.12 -8.86 -15.11
CA ALA A 63 6.66 -8.77 -15.27
C ALA A 63 6.09 -7.71 -14.31
N PRO A 64 5.16 -6.85 -14.75
CA PRO A 64 4.56 -5.83 -13.90
C PRO A 64 3.72 -6.46 -12.79
N ILE A 65 3.67 -5.72 -11.68
CA ILE A 65 3.28 -6.13 -10.32
C ILE A 65 1.77 -6.42 -10.18
N ASN A 66 0.93 -6.04 -11.14
CA ASN A 66 -0.51 -6.32 -11.07
C ASN A 66 -0.87 -7.49 -11.98
N ARG A 67 -1.95 -8.22 -11.64
CA ARG A 67 -2.71 -9.07 -12.58
C ARG A 67 -3.17 -8.22 -13.76
N SER A 68 -2.28 -7.91 -14.69
CA SER A 68 -2.58 -7.05 -15.81
C SER A 68 -3.50 -7.83 -16.74
N LEU A 69 -4.66 -7.23 -17.04
CA LEU A 69 -5.53 -7.61 -18.16
C LEU A 69 -4.76 -7.65 -19.51
N PHE A 70 -3.54 -7.12 -19.55
CA PHE A 70 -2.67 -7.05 -20.71
C PHE A 70 -1.49 -8.03 -20.58
N PRO A 71 -1.15 -8.80 -21.63
CA PRO A 71 0.02 -9.68 -21.63
C PRO A 71 1.31 -8.86 -21.57
N SER A 72 2.28 -9.33 -20.79
CA SER A 72 3.66 -8.87 -20.97
C SER A 72 4.21 -9.54 -22.22
N SER A 73 4.69 -8.73 -23.17
CA SER A 73 5.17 -9.22 -24.46
C SER A 73 6.56 -8.69 -24.78
N THR A 74 7.41 -9.54 -25.34
CA THR A 74 8.69 -9.15 -25.96
C THR A 74 8.81 -9.75 -27.35
N VAL A 75 9.71 -9.21 -28.16
CA VAL A 75 10.09 -9.78 -29.46
C VAL A 75 11.44 -10.46 -29.31
N ALA A 76 11.54 -11.72 -29.74
CA ALA A 76 12.78 -12.48 -29.78
C ALA A 76 12.92 -13.22 -31.11
N THR A 77 14.17 -13.44 -31.52
CA THR A 77 14.50 -14.17 -32.75
C THR A 77 14.78 -15.64 -32.40
N CYS A 78 14.16 -16.57 -33.13
CA CYS A 78 14.46 -17.99 -32.99
C CYS A 78 15.90 -18.28 -33.47
N GLN A 79 16.65 -19.04 -32.69
CA GLN A 79 18.07 -19.30 -32.98
C GLN A 79 18.25 -20.09 -34.28
N ALA A 80 19.44 -20.04 -34.88
CA ALA A 80 19.79 -20.79 -36.09
C ALA A 80 19.65 -22.33 -35.93
N THR A 81 19.64 -22.83 -34.69
CA THR A 81 19.34 -24.22 -34.32
C THR A 81 17.88 -24.61 -34.56
N GLY A 82 16.98 -23.64 -34.72
CA GLY A 82 15.53 -23.84 -34.77
C GLY A 82 14.90 -24.00 -33.38
N THR A 83 15.57 -23.49 -32.33
CA THR A 83 15.08 -23.58 -30.96
C THR A 83 14.98 -22.21 -30.31
N LEU A 84 13.99 -22.05 -29.42
CA LEU A 84 13.82 -20.87 -28.57
C LEU A 84 13.57 -21.31 -27.13
N THR A 85 14.48 -20.94 -26.22
CA THR A 85 14.37 -21.27 -24.80
C THR A 85 13.63 -20.18 -24.05
N LEU A 86 12.61 -20.56 -23.29
CA LEU A 86 11.82 -19.70 -22.42
C LEU A 86 12.06 -20.11 -20.98
N VAL A 87 12.37 -19.16 -20.10
CA VAL A 87 12.60 -19.41 -18.67
C VAL A 87 11.73 -18.46 -17.84
N HIS A 88 11.03 -19.00 -16.86
CA HIS A 88 10.22 -18.26 -15.89
C HIS A 88 10.60 -18.69 -14.47
N ILE A 89 11.18 -17.75 -13.71
CA ILE A 89 11.68 -17.96 -12.35
C ILE A 89 11.43 -16.71 -11.49
N PHE A 90 11.46 -16.87 -10.17
CA PHE A 90 11.54 -15.72 -9.26
C PHE A 90 12.92 -15.05 -9.34
N GLN A 91 12.95 -13.73 -9.19
CA GLN A 91 14.18 -12.95 -9.03
C GLN A 91 14.71 -13.11 -7.61
N SER A 92 15.49 -14.15 -7.38
CA SER A 92 16.17 -14.33 -6.10
C SER A 92 17.56 -14.93 -6.27
N THR A 93 18.30 -15.06 -5.17
CA THR A 93 19.58 -15.79 -5.18
C THR A 93 19.40 -17.26 -5.57
N ARG A 94 18.17 -17.77 -5.50
CA ARG A 94 17.79 -19.12 -5.89
C ARG A 94 16.94 -19.06 -7.15
N ALA A 95 17.33 -19.80 -8.17
CA ALA A 95 16.49 -19.97 -9.35
C ALA A 95 15.31 -20.89 -8.99
N VAL A 96 14.22 -20.30 -8.49
CA VAL A 96 13.00 -21.04 -8.14
C VAL A 96 12.06 -20.97 -9.35
N PRO A 97 11.77 -22.11 -9.99
CA PRO A 97 10.96 -22.14 -11.20
C PRO A 97 9.51 -21.80 -10.93
N ILE A 98 8.92 -21.04 -11.85
CA ILE A 98 7.48 -20.76 -11.87
C ILE A 98 6.90 -21.52 -13.06
N GLY A 99 6.15 -22.57 -12.75
CA GLY A 99 5.54 -23.44 -13.75
C GLY A 99 4.13 -23.01 -14.14
N ASN A 100 3.50 -23.84 -14.98
CA ASN A 100 2.12 -23.69 -15.46
C ASN A 100 1.84 -22.31 -16.08
N THR A 101 2.84 -21.71 -16.73
CA THR A 101 2.71 -20.38 -17.32
C THR A 101 2.33 -20.50 -18.80
N PRO A 102 1.14 -20.06 -19.21
CA PRO A 102 0.74 -20.03 -20.61
C PRO A 102 1.59 -19.01 -21.39
N VAL A 103 2.10 -19.42 -22.54
CA VAL A 103 2.88 -18.57 -23.45
C VAL A 103 2.36 -18.69 -24.87
N VAL A 104 2.26 -17.56 -25.55
CA VAL A 104 1.86 -17.44 -26.95
C VAL A 104 3.01 -16.83 -27.75
N LEU A 105 3.44 -17.52 -28.79
CA LEU A 105 4.46 -17.02 -29.72
C LEU A 105 3.77 -16.66 -31.05
N GLN A 106 3.68 -15.37 -31.32
CA GLN A 106 3.13 -14.85 -32.57
C GLN A 106 4.28 -14.45 -33.48
N ARG A 107 4.40 -15.07 -34.66
CA ARG A 107 5.37 -14.63 -35.66
C ARG A 107 5.06 -13.19 -36.09
N VAL A 108 6.09 -12.37 -36.25
CA VAL A 108 5.96 -10.95 -36.64
C VAL A 108 6.72 -10.60 -37.91
N ASP A 109 6.19 -9.65 -38.68
CA ASP A 109 6.87 -9.06 -39.84
C ASP A 109 7.93 -8.00 -39.42
N PRO A 110 8.79 -7.50 -40.34
CA PRO A 110 9.78 -6.46 -40.02
C PRO A 110 9.20 -5.12 -39.54
N SER A 111 7.89 -4.89 -39.70
CA SER A 111 7.15 -3.74 -39.18
C SER A 111 6.43 -4.01 -37.85
N GLY A 112 6.54 -5.23 -37.30
CA GLY A 112 5.93 -5.66 -36.03
C GLY A 112 4.49 -6.18 -36.13
N GLY A 113 3.94 -6.37 -37.33
CA GLY A 113 2.60 -6.92 -37.57
C GLY A 113 2.53 -8.45 -37.43
N PRO A 114 1.40 -9.05 -37.01
CA PRO A 114 1.28 -10.50 -36.83
C PRO A 114 1.24 -11.25 -38.18
N LEU A 115 1.98 -12.35 -38.29
CA LEU A 115 2.06 -13.20 -39.48
C LEU A 115 1.72 -14.66 -39.19
N GLY A 116 0.58 -15.15 -39.69
CA GLY A 116 0.18 -16.56 -39.56
C GLY A 116 -0.33 -16.93 -38.17
N GLU A 117 -0.58 -18.23 -37.96
CA GLU A 117 -1.18 -18.75 -36.73
C GLU A 117 -0.19 -18.72 -35.54
N PRO A 118 -0.65 -18.30 -34.34
CA PRO A 118 0.17 -18.28 -33.13
C PRO A 118 0.44 -19.68 -32.55
N ILE A 119 1.66 -19.89 -32.04
CA ILE A 119 2.07 -21.10 -31.34
C ILE A 119 1.73 -20.95 -29.86
N HIS A 120 0.93 -21.87 -29.33
CA HIS A 120 0.54 -21.90 -27.91
C HIS A 120 1.31 -23.01 -27.19
N LYS A 121 2.03 -22.65 -26.12
CA LYS A 121 2.73 -23.59 -25.25
C LYS A 121 2.51 -23.22 -23.79
N THR A 122 2.93 -24.10 -22.89
CA THR A 122 2.89 -23.85 -21.44
C THR A 122 4.24 -24.22 -20.85
N ILE A 123 4.83 -23.31 -20.08
CA ILE A 123 6.05 -23.59 -19.33
C ILE A 123 5.70 -24.57 -18.23
N GLY A 124 6.36 -25.73 -18.22
CA GLY A 124 6.12 -26.79 -17.25
C GLY A 124 6.67 -26.48 -15.85
N PRO A 125 6.55 -27.43 -14.91
CA PRO A 125 7.00 -27.25 -13.51
C PRO A 125 8.48 -26.90 -13.34
N SER A 126 9.32 -27.19 -14.34
CA SER A 126 10.74 -26.83 -14.35
C SER A 126 10.99 -25.33 -14.53
N GLY A 127 9.97 -24.53 -14.87
CA GLY A 127 10.13 -23.12 -15.20
C GLY A 127 10.91 -22.89 -16.49
N ILE A 128 11.20 -23.95 -17.26
CA ILE A 128 11.98 -23.89 -18.50
C ILE A 128 11.19 -24.62 -19.59
N LEU A 129 11.08 -24.00 -20.76
CA LEU A 129 10.47 -24.57 -21.95
C LEU A 129 11.38 -24.33 -23.15
N GLU A 130 11.74 -25.40 -23.85
CA GLU A 130 12.42 -25.30 -25.15
C GLU A 130 11.35 -25.44 -26.25
N VAL A 131 11.26 -24.45 -27.13
CA VAL A 131 10.35 -24.45 -28.27
C VAL A 131 11.15 -24.83 -29.51
N ASP A 132 10.88 -26.01 -30.06
CA ASP A 132 11.51 -26.61 -31.24
C ASP A 132 10.76 -26.37 -32.56
N GLU A 133 9.56 -25.80 -32.48
CA GLU A 133 8.66 -25.52 -33.60
C GLU A 133 8.83 -24.08 -34.17
N CYS A 134 9.92 -23.38 -33.84
CA CYS A 134 10.16 -22.02 -34.34
C CYS A 134 10.98 -22.00 -35.65
N GLU A 135 10.60 -21.12 -36.56
CA GLU A 135 11.32 -20.94 -37.83
C GLU A 135 12.67 -20.25 -37.60
N ARG A 136 13.73 -20.77 -38.21
CA ARG A 136 15.10 -20.23 -38.05
C ARG A 136 15.18 -18.77 -38.50
N ASP A 137 15.87 -17.95 -37.72
CA ASP A 137 16.09 -16.52 -37.96
C ASP A 137 14.80 -15.68 -38.08
N GLN A 138 13.66 -16.23 -37.63
CA GLN A 138 12.37 -15.55 -37.63
C GLN A 138 12.09 -14.89 -36.28
N GLN A 139 11.53 -13.68 -36.32
CA GLN A 139 11.08 -12.95 -35.13
C GLN A 139 9.71 -13.41 -34.66
N TYR A 140 9.59 -13.60 -33.36
CA TYR A 140 8.35 -13.93 -32.65
C TYR A 140 8.10 -12.92 -31.54
N ARG A 141 6.87 -12.39 -31.48
CA ARG A 141 6.33 -11.73 -30.28
C ARG A 141 5.89 -12.82 -29.30
N VAL A 142 6.66 -12.97 -28.23
CA VAL A 142 6.39 -13.88 -27.11
C VAL A 142 5.57 -13.12 -26.07
N SER A 143 4.33 -13.56 -25.86
CA SER A 143 3.39 -13.01 -24.89
C SER A 143 3.13 -14.04 -23.80
N PHE A 144 3.20 -13.66 -22.53
CA PHE A 144 2.96 -14.58 -21.41
C PHE A 144 1.93 -14.01 -20.43
N TYR A 145 1.24 -14.94 -19.76
CA TYR A 145 0.19 -14.66 -18.78
C TYR A 145 0.57 -15.28 -17.43
N PRO A 146 1.36 -14.60 -16.60
CA PRO A 146 1.80 -15.16 -15.34
C PRO A 146 0.61 -15.36 -14.40
N ASN A 147 0.45 -16.57 -13.87
CA ASN A 147 -0.45 -16.84 -12.75
C ASN A 147 0.36 -17.47 -11.61
N VAL A 148 0.95 -16.63 -10.76
CA VAL A 148 1.69 -17.08 -9.58
C VAL A 148 0.69 -17.52 -8.51
N SER A 149 0.77 -18.79 -8.11
CA SER A 149 -0.03 -19.32 -7.00
C SER A 149 0.72 -19.16 -5.67
N ARG A 150 -0.01 -19.25 -4.55
CA ARG A 150 0.60 -19.33 -3.21
C ARG A 150 1.57 -20.50 -3.06
N ASP A 151 1.39 -21.57 -3.83
CA ASP A 151 2.28 -22.74 -3.77
C ASP A 151 3.64 -22.44 -4.42
N HIS A 152 3.71 -21.58 -5.43
CA HIS A 152 4.98 -21.10 -5.99
C HIS A 152 5.76 -20.26 -4.97
N VAL A 153 5.08 -19.40 -4.21
CA VAL A 153 5.71 -18.60 -3.14
C VAL A 153 6.21 -19.50 -2.00
N LYS A 154 5.42 -20.50 -1.58
CA LYS A 154 5.88 -21.51 -0.60
C LYS A 154 7.12 -22.27 -1.08
N ALA A 155 7.20 -22.61 -2.37
CA ALA A 155 8.38 -23.26 -2.93
C ALA A 155 9.62 -22.36 -2.87
N LEU A 156 9.44 -21.05 -3.06
CA LEU A 156 10.50 -20.05 -2.87
C LEU A 156 10.96 -19.99 -1.42
N TYR A 157 10.05 -19.94 -0.43
CA TYR A 157 10.42 -19.91 0.99
C TYR A 157 11.07 -21.20 1.46
N ALA A 158 10.55 -22.36 1.03
CA ALA A 158 11.16 -23.65 1.30
C ALA A 158 12.60 -23.72 0.79
N SER A 159 12.92 -22.99 -0.29
CA SER A 159 14.27 -22.90 -0.79
C SER A 159 15.22 -22.33 0.28
N TYR A 160 14.83 -21.32 1.07
CA TYR A 160 15.70 -20.72 2.08
C TYR A 160 15.89 -21.53 3.36
N GLN A 161 15.17 -22.65 3.53
CA GLN A 161 15.20 -23.42 4.78
C GLN A 161 16.62 -23.80 5.21
N THR A 162 17.49 -24.18 4.27
CA THR A 162 18.89 -24.53 4.61
C THR A 162 19.70 -23.37 5.19
N VAL A 163 19.36 -22.12 4.82
CA VAL A 163 20.00 -20.91 5.37
C VAL A 163 19.46 -20.64 6.76
N ILE A 164 18.14 -20.76 6.94
CA ILE A 164 17.47 -20.62 8.23
C ILE A 164 18.01 -21.64 9.23
N ASP A 165 18.08 -22.92 8.86
CA ASP A 165 18.59 -24.00 9.72
C ASP A 165 20.04 -23.73 10.15
N ALA A 166 20.90 -23.31 9.22
CA ALA A 166 22.30 -23.00 9.52
C ALA A 166 22.45 -21.80 10.47
N LEU A 167 21.62 -20.78 10.32
CA LEU A 167 21.60 -19.63 11.23
C LEU A 167 21.02 -19.99 12.60
N GLU A 168 20.00 -20.86 12.66
CA GLU A 168 19.43 -21.34 13.92
C GLU A 168 20.48 -22.11 14.73
N VAL A 169 21.27 -22.99 14.08
CA VAL A 169 22.38 -23.69 14.74
C VAL A 169 23.36 -22.70 15.39
N ARG A 170 23.70 -21.60 14.71
CA ARG A 170 24.57 -20.56 15.28
C ARG A 170 23.94 -19.82 16.44
N LEU A 171 22.65 -19.49 16.36
CA LEU A 171 21.93 -18.85 17.47
C LEU A 171 21.91 -19.78 18.70
N ARG A 172 21.72 -21.09 18.50
CA ARG A 172 21.81 -22.11 19.55
C ARG A 172 23.21 -22.21 20.16
N GLU A 173 24.25 -22.29 19.33
CA GLU A 173 25.65 -22.28 19.79
C GLU A 173 25.98 -21.02 20.61
N ALA A 174 25.49 -19.86 20.18
CA ALA A 174 25.67 -18.59 20.89
C ALA A 174 24.96 -18.58 22.26
N TRP A 175 23.75 -19.14 22.33
CA TRP A 175 23.00 -19.32 23.58
C TRP A 175 23.75 -20.20 24.58
N GLU A 176 24.07 -21.44 24.18
CA GLU A 176 24.71 -22.46 25.02
C GLU A 176 26.11 -22.02 25.51
N SER A 177 26.86 -21.32 24.67
CA SER A 177 28.23 -20.93 25.01
C SER A 177 28.34 -19.68 25.88
N THR A 178 27.36 -18.78 25.80
CA THR A 178 27.54 -17.40 26.30
C THR A 178 26.35 -16.89 27.10
N TYR A 179 25.13 -16.98 26.56
CA TYR A 179 23.98 -16.27 27.10
C TYR A 179 23.25 -17.03 28.22
N GLU A 180 23.25 -18.37 28.18
CA GLU A 180 22.60 -19.18 29.21
C GLU A 180 23.17 -18.90 30.61
N ALA A 181 24.50 -18.78 30.73
CA ALA A 181 25.16 -18.45 31.99
C ALA A 181 24.83 -17.02 32.47
N GLN A 182 24.77 -16.05 31.55
CA GLN A 182 24.45 -14.65 31.86
C GLN A 182 22.99 -14.49 32.31
N TRP A 183 22.08 -15.25 31.72
CA TRP A 183 20.67 -15.30 32.14
C TRP A 183 20.52 -15.88 33.54
N LYS A 184 21.27 -16.93 33.87
CA LYS A 184 21.29 -17.51 35.22
C LYS A 184 21.73 -16.50 36.27
N ASP A 185 22.82 -15.77 36.00
CA ASP A 185 23.31 -14.70 36.88
C ASP A 185 22.28 -13.56 37.05
N TYR A 186 21.49 -13.25 36.02
CA TYR A 186 20.43 -12.25 36.05
C TYR A 186 19.18 -12.72 36.81
N THR A 187 18.73 -13.97 36.61
CA THR A 187 17.55 -14.52 37.28
C THR A 187 17.78 -14.78 38.77
N ASP A 188 19.03 -15.07 39.17
CA ASP A 188 19.41 -15.28 40.56
C ASP A 188 19.57 -13.95 41.35
N ALA A 189 19.51 -12.80 40.68
CA ALA A 189 19.60 -11.47 41.31
C ALA A 189 18.29 -11.06 42.02
N HIS A 190 18.40 -10.24 43.08
CA HIS A 190 17.25 -9.83 43.88
C HIS A 190 16.24 -8.98 43.05
N PRO A 191 14.91 -9.14 43.22
CA PRO A 191 13.89 -8.50 42.37
C PRO A 191 13.96 -6.95 42.28
N LEU A 192 14.48 -6.31 43.33
CA LEU A 192 14.68 -4.85 43.35
C LEU A 192 15.86 -4.40 42.48
N ASP A 193 16.89 -5.25 42.33
CA ASP A 193 18.06 -4.96 41.50
C ASP A 193 17.74 -5.17 40.01
N GLN A 194 16.96 -6.21 39.69
CA GLN A 194 16.39 -6.43 38.35
C GLN A 194 15.59 -5.22 37.86
N ARG A 195 14.78 -4.62 38.75
CA ARG A 195 13.93 -3.47 38.44
C ARG A 195 14.72 -2.17 38.24
N ARG A 196 15.76 -1.93 39.04
CA ARG A 196 16.67 -0.78 38.87
C ARG A 196 17.50 -0.87 37.59
N MET A 197 17.83 -2.08 37.14
CA MET A 197 18.54 -2.31 35.88
C MET A 197 17.69 -2.06 34.63
N LEU A 198 16.35 -2.11 34.74
CA LEU A 198 15.39 -1.88 33.65
C LEU A 198 15.09 -0.39 33.37
N GLU A 199 15.29 0.51 34.33
CA GLU A 199 14.84 1.92 34.25
C GLU A 199 15.59 2.82 33.25
N LYS A 200 16.53 2.31 32.46
CA LYS A 200 17.40 3.13 31.60
C LYS A 200 17.35 2.85 30.10
N ALA A 201 16.34 2.16 29.60
CA ALA A 201 16.37 1.69 28.23
C ALA A 201 15.14 2.02 27.40
N PHE A 202 15.40 2.48 26.18
CA PHE A 202 14.44 3.15 25.33
C PHE A 202 14.06 2.24 24.16
N LEU A 203 12.78 1.86 24.08
CA LEU A 203 12.23 0.93 23.08
C LEU A 203 12.16 1.49 21.64
N GLN A 204 12.72 2.68 21.35
CA GLN A 204 12.54 3.33 20.04
C GLN A 204 13.76 3.25 19.09
N GLY A 205 14.95 2.89 19.60
CA GLY A 205 16.22 2.94 18.84
C GLY A 205 16.28 1.99 17.64
N MET A 206 16.06 0.69 17.85
CA MET A 206 16.16 -0.31 16.78
C MET A 206 15.03 -0.23 15.74
N GLY A 207 13.81 0.15 16.13
CA GLY A 207 12.75 0.39 15.15
C GLY A 207 13.20 1.41 14.12
N LYS A 208 13.72 2.56 14.58
CA LYS A 208 14.30 3.61 13.72
C LYS A 208 15.53 3.12 12.94
N ALA A 209 16.38 2.29 13.54
CA ALA A 209 17.54 1.71 12.86
C ALA A 209 17.13 0.77 11.71
N LEU A 210 16.12 -0.07 11.90
CA LEU A 210 15.56 -0.96 10.87
C LEU A 210 14.93 -0.16 9.73
N TYR A 211 14.16 0.89 10.05
CA TYR A 211 13.64 1.83 9.04
C TYR A 211 14.80 2.47 8.25
N SER A 212 15.82 2.96 8.94
CA SER A 212 16.97 3.61 8.29
C SER A 212 17.81 2.66 7.44
N LEU A 213 18.02 1.40 7.87
CA LEU A 213 18.67 0.38 7.04
C LEU A 213 17.89 0.22 5.73
N TRP A 214 16.57 0.17 5.83
CA TRP A 214 15.71 -0.11 4.70
C TRP A 214 15.58 1.08 3.74
N ASP A 215 15.41 2.30 4.24
CA ASP A 215 15.38 3.53 3.42
C ASP A 215 16.70 3.74 2.66
N ASN A 216 17.82 3.33 3.24
CA ASN A 216 19.15 3.46 2.64
C ASN A 216 19.53 2.27 1.75
N PHE A 217 18.63 1.33 1.49
CA PHE A 217 18.92 0.11 0.73
C PHE A 217 19.34 0.38 -0.72
N THR A 218 18.71 1.35 -1.39
CA THR A 218 19.11 1.79 -2.74
C THR A 218 20.50 2.42 -2.76
N GLN A 219 20.88 3.09 -1.68
CA GLN A 219 22.23 3.62 -1.53
C GLN A 219 23.24 2.48 -1.40
N LEU A 220 22.92 1.40 -0.66
CA LEU A 220 23.78 0.22 -0.56
C LEU A 220 24.01 -0.48 -1.89
N TYR A 221 22.96 -0.59 -2.71
CA TYR A 221 23.10 -1.12 -4.07
C TYR A 221 24.05 -0.25 -4.90
N GLY A 222 23.88 1.08 -4.87
CA GLY A 222 24.77 2.02 -5.55
C GLY A 222 26.21 1.97 -5.06
N LEU A 223 26.43 1.80 -3.74
CA LEU A 223 27.76 1.66 -3.15
C LEU A 223 28.50 0.42 -3.68
N LEU A 224 27.80 -0.70 -3.84
CA LEU A 224 28.40 -1.94 -4.31
C LEU A 224 28.52 -2.02 -5.84
N ALA A 225 27.59 -1.41 -6.57
CA ALA A 225 27.60 -1.39 -8.04
C ALA A 225 28.80 -0.61 -8.60
N ASP A 226 29.26 0.41 -7.88
CA ASP A 226 30.46 1.16 -8.23
C ASP A 226 31.29 1.51 -6.98
N ILE A 227 32.07 0.52 -6.53
CA ILE A 227 32.96 0.64 -5.36
C ILE A 227 33.99 1.75 -5.57
N GLN A 228 34.49 1.93 -6.80
CA GLN A 228 35.53 2.90 -7.11
C GLN A 228 35.02 4.33 -6.90
N THR A 229 33.88 4.67 -7.50
CA THR A 229 33.27 6.00 -7.36
C THR A 229 32.85 6.31 -5.94
N HIS A 230 32.50 5.28 -5.15
CA HIS A 230 32.01 5.41 -3.77
C HIS A 230 33.06 5.09 -2.69
N SER A 231 34.34 5.08 -3.03
CA SER A 231 35.45 4.72 -2.12
C SER A 231 35.43 5.48 -0.79
N GLU A 232 35.12 6.79 -0.81
CA GLU A 232 35.04 7.62 0.40
C GLU A 232 33.91 7.17 1.34
N LYS A 233 32.76 6.75 0.79
CA LYS A 233 31.64 6.22 1.58
C LYS A 233 31.96 4.83 2.12
N TRP A 234 32.67 3.98 1.37
CA TRP A 234 33.09 2.67 1.86
C TRP A 234 33.99 2.77 3.09
N LEU A 235 34.87 3.77 3.17
CA LEU A 235 35.73 4.00 4.35
C LEU A 235 34.96 4.32 5.64
N GLN A 236 33.66 4.62 5.55
CA GLN A 236 32.79 4.72 6.72
C GLN A 236 32.49 3.35 7.33
N TYR A 237 32.46 2.30 6.51
CA TYR A 237 32.07 0.94 6.88
C TYR A 237 33.23 -0.04 6.99
N VAL A 238 34.33 0.20 6.28
CA VAL A 238 35.50 -0.70 6.21
C VAL A 238 36.81 0.06 6.39
N THR A 239 37.90 -0.66 6.67
CA THR A 239 39.25 -0.10 6.70
C THR A 239 39.82 0.14 5.30
N GLN A 240 40.86 0.97 5.18
CA GLN A 240 41.55 1.19 3.90
C GLN A 240 42.07 -0.12 3.29
N THR A 241 42.60 -1.02 4.12
CA THR A 241 43.08 -2.34 3.68
C THR A 241 41.98 -3.22 3.12
N GLU A 242 40.80 -3.22 3.76
CA GLU A 242 39.64 -3.98 3.29
C GLU A 242 39.05 -3.37 2.01
N LEU A 243 39.03 -2.03 1.90
CA LEU A 243 38.63 -1.36 0.66
C LEU A 243 39.55 -1.72 -0.52
N ASP A 244 40.86 -1.76 -0.28
CA ASP A 244 41.84 -2.16 -1.31
C ASP A 244 41.65 -3.63 -1.74
N GLU A 245 41.16 -4.50 -0.85
CA GLU A 245 40.76 -5.87 -1.21
C GLU A 245 39.46 -5.90 -2.02
N LEU A 246 38.47 -5.10 -1.65
CA LEU A 246 37.21 -4.96 -2.39
C LEU A 246 37.43 -4.41 -3.81
N LEU A 247 38.32 -3.43 -3.98
CA LEU A 247 38.67 -2.86 -5.30
C LEU A 247 39.41 -3.84 -6.22
N LYS A 248 40.00 -4.91 -5.67
CA LYS A 248 40.64 -5.99 -6.46
C LYS A 248 39.66 -7.06 -6.92
N LEU A 249 38.41 -7.02 -6.47
CA LEU A 249 37.41 -8.02 -6.84
C LEU A 249 37.08 -7.95 -8.33
N GLY A 250 37.00 -9.13 -8.95
CA GLY A 250 36.49 -9.26 -10.31
C GLY A 250 34.99 -8.99 -10.39
N LYS A 251 34.50 -8.68 -11.59
CA LYS A 251 33.07 -8.42 -11.86
C LYS A 251 32.15 -9.56 -11.37
N GLU A 252 32.61 -10.81 -11.42
CA GLU A 252 31.85 -11.96 -10.93
C GLU A 252 31.61 -11.88 -9.42
N ALA A 253 32.63 -11.53 -8.62
CA ALA A 253 32.51 -11.43 -7.17
C ALA A 253 31.57 -10.30 -6.75
N ILE A 254 31.70 -9.12 -7.37
CA ILE A 254 30.79 -7.98 -7.14
C ILE A 254 29.34 -8.36 -7.50
N GLY A 255 29.15 -9.11 -8.60
CA GLY A 255 27.84 -9.63 -9.00
C GLY A 255 27.20 -10.56 -7.95
N ARG A 256 27.99 -11.35 -7.22
CA ARG A 256 27.49 -12.18 -6.10
C ARG A 256 27.00 -11.33 -4.93
N GLY A 257 27.73 -10.27 -4.59
CA GLY A 257 27.31 -9.35 -3.54
C GLY A 257 26.03 -8.61 -3.89
N LEU A 258 25.91 -8.11 -5.13
CA LEU A 258 24.70 -7.46 -5.63
C LEU A 258 23.50 -8.41 -5.67
N LEU A 259 23.73 -9.70 -5.97
CA LEU A 259 22.69 -10.73 -5.94
C LEU A 259 22.11 -10.91 -4.52
N VAL A 260 22.98 -10.97 -3.50
CA VAL A 260 22.55 -11.09 -2.10
C VAL A 260 21.74 -9.86 -1.66
N LEU A 261 22.17 -8.66 -2.05
CA LEU A 261 21.41 -7.44 -1.79
C LEU A 261 20.11 -7.39 -2.62
N SER A 262 20.04 -7.98 -3.81
CA SER A 262 18.78 -7.95 -4.57
C SER A 262 17.71 -8.93 -4.05
N ASP A 263 18.07 -9.84 -3.15
CA ASP A 263 17.20 -10.90 -2.62
C ASP A 263 16.58 -10.47 -1.28
N GLU A 264 15.36 -9.91 -1.35
CA GLU A 264 14.64 -9.34 -0.22
C GLU A 264 14.30 -10.37 0.88
N PRO A 265 13.77 -11.58 0.57
CA PRO A 265 13.58 -12.63 1.57
C PRO A 265 14.90 -13.00 2.28
N LEU A 266 16.01 -13.08 1.56
CA LEU A 266 17.30 -13.41 2.15
C LEU A 266 17.80 -12.31 3.10
N VAL A 267 17.68 -11.03 2.73
CA VAL A 267 18.00 -9.90 3.60
C VAL A 267 17.12 -9.92 4.85
N PHE A 268 15.84 -10.22 4.70
CA PHE A 268 14.90 -10.34 5.81
C PHE A 268 15.26 -11.45 6.80
N ILE A 269 15.70 -12.61 6.32
CA ILE A 269 16.21 -13.70 7.17
C ILE A 269 17.40 -13.22 8.00
N TYR A 270 18.34 -12.46 7.41
CA TYR A 270 19.49 -11.92 8.16
C TYR A 270 19.07 -10.91 9.21
N VAL A 271 18.14 -10.02 8.91
CA VAL A 271 17.58 -9.07 9.88
C VAL A 271 16.85 -9.81 11.01
N SER A 272 16.11 -10.86 10.69
CA SER A 272 15.43 -11.72 11.67
C SER A 272 16.43 -12.45 12.56
N ALA A 273 17.56 -12.89 12.03
CA ALA A 273 18.64 -13.50 12.80
C ALA A 273 19.28 -12.49 13.77
N ILE A 274 19.53 -11.26 13.32
CA ILE A 274 20.03 -10.16 14.17
C ILE A 274 19.02 -9.87 15.30
N SER A 275 17.73 -9.74 14.98
CA SER A 275 16.68 -9.50 15.97
C SER A 275 16.59 -10.64 16.99
N SER A 276 16.62 -11.89 16.53
CA SER A 276 16.59 -13.07 17.39
C SER A 276 17.80 -13.11 18.32
N TRP A 277 18.99 -12.78 17.81
CA TRP A 277 20.20 -12.67 18.63
C TRP A 277 20.07 -11.61 19.72
N ILE A 278 19.51 -10.44 19.41
CA ILE A 278 19.30 -9.38 20.40
C ILE A 278 18.29 -9.84 21.47
N ARG A 279 17.24 -10.59 21.09
CA ARG A 279 16.26 -11.18 22.03
C ARG A 279 16.88 -12.21 22.98
N MET A 280 17.99 -12.85 22.61
CA MET A 280 18.71 -13.78 23.49
C MET A 280 19.51 -13.07 24.59
N LEU A 281 19.76 -11.76 24.48
CA LEU A 281 20.49 -11.02 25.50
C LEU A 281 19.64 -10.82 26.77
N PRO A 282 20.25 -10.80 27.97
CA PRO A 282 19.58 -10.39 29.18
C PRO A 282 18.95 -8.99 29.03
N PRO A 283 17.84 -8.68 29.73
CA PRO A 283 17.09 -7.44 29.49
C PRO A 283 17.92 -6.16 29.56
N GLN A 284 18.89 -6.08 30.47
CA GLN A 284 19.79 -4.92 30.59
C GLN A 284 20.73 -4.77 29.38
N GLU A 285 21.27 -5.88 28.89
CA GLU A 285 22.22 -5.90 27.78
C GLU A 285 21.51 -5.66 26.44
N MET A 286 20.36 -6.32 26.26
CA MET A 286 19.45 -6.10 25.13
C MET A 286 19.16 -4.60 24.98
N ASN A 287 18.80 -3.97 26.08
CA ASN A 287 18.51 -2.55 26.19
C ASN A 287 19.69 -1.63 25.86
N GLU A 288 20.90 -1.98 26.28
CA GLU A 288 22.13 -1.24 25.99
C GLU A 288 22.51 -1.35 24.50
N VAL A 289 22.33 -2.52 23.88
CA VAL A 289 22.49 -2.74 22.44
C VAL A 289 21.43 -1.94 21.66
N MET A 290 20.18 -1.99 22.11
CA MET A 290 19.04 -1.31 21.51
C MET A 290 19.14 0.22 21.46
N GLY A 291 19.79 0.81 22.47
CA GLY A 291 20.02 2.25 22.53
C GLY A 291 21.13 2.75 21.61
N GLU A 292 22.06 1.87 21.23
CA GLU A 292 23.27 2.21 20.47
C GLU A 292 23.22 1.68 19.02
N ILE A 293 22.28 0.80 18.68
CA ILE A 293 22.10 0.28 17.32
C ILE A 293 21.51 1.36 16.42
N THR A 294 22.24 1.71 15.36
CA THR A 294 21.82 2.68 14.33
C THR A 294 21.64 1.99 12.98
N GLY A 295 21.08 2.70 11.99
CA GLY A 295 21.01 2.21 10.61
C GLY A 295 22.39 1.80 10.09
N ASP A 296 23.42 2.63 10.33
CA ASP A 296 24.79 2.37 9.87
C ASP A 296 25.40 1.09 10.48
N VAL A 297 25.08 0.78 11.74
CA VAL A 297 25.51 -0.47 12.40
C VAL A 297 24.88 -1.67 11.71
N LEU A 298 23.58 -1.63 11.45
CA LEU A 298 22.88 -2.70 10.73
C LEU A 298 23.39 -2.85 9.30
N ILE A 299 23.70 -1.73 8.63
CA ILE A 299 24.31 -1.70 7.30
C ILE A 299 25.68 -2.39 7.34
N GLY A 300 26.54 -2.04 8.30
CA GLY A 300 27.85 -2.67 8.47
C GLY A 300 27.74 -4.18 8.66
N LEU A 301 26.79 -4.64 9.47
CA LEU A 301 26.52 -6.06 9.71
C LEU A 301 26.07 -6.78 8.43
N LEU A 302 25.22 -6.15 7.63
CA LEU A 302 24.79 -6.66 6.34
C LEU A 302 25.96 -6.72 5.34
N LEU A 303 26.81 -5.69 5.30
CA LEU A 303 27.98 -5.63 4.42
C LEU A 303 29.02 -6.72 4.74
N VAL A 304 29.22 -7.05 6.02
CA VAL A 304 30.04 -8.20 6.44
C VAL A 304 29.50 -9.49 5.79
N ARG A 305 28.17 -9.65 5.72
CA ARG A 305 27.57 -10.83 5.10
C ARG A 305 27.68 -10.83 3.58
N VAL A 306 27.42 -9.69 2.94
CA VAL A 306 27.54 -9.50 1.49
C VAL A 306 28.98 -9.78 1.04
N ALA A 307 29.98 -9.26 1.76
CA ALA A 307 31.38 -9.51 1.45
C ALA A 307 31.77 -10.98 1.58
N GLY A 308 31.22 -11.70 2.56
CA GLY A 308 31.38 -13.15 2.64
C GLY A 308 30.91 -13.88 1.38
N ALA A 309 29.85 -13.41 0.74
CA ALA A 309 29.38 -13.95 -0.56
C ALA A 309 30.27 -13.55 -1.75
N MET A 310 30.98 -12.42 -1.63
CA MET A 310 32.01 -12.00 -2.59
C MET A 310 33.37 -12.69 -2.37
N GLY A 311 33.51 -13.49 -1.31
CA GLY A 311 34.75 -14.18 -0.95
C GLY A 311 35.74 -13.33 -0.14
N VAL A 312 35.30 -12.19 0.42
CA VAL A 312 36.11 -11.28 1.25
C VAL A 312 35.63 -11.35 2.69
N THR A 313 36.56 -11.30 3.64
CA THR A 313 36.23 -11.17 5.07
C THR A 313 36.32 -9.70 5.47
N LEU A 314 35.18 -9.08 5.77
CA LEU A 314 35.13 -7.74 6.36
C LEU A 314 34.90 -7.83 7.85
N ARG A 315 35.42 -6.86 8.58
CA ARG A 315 35.03 -6.55 9.96
C ARG A 315 34.17 -5.31 9.98
N LEU A 316 33.43 -5.13 11.08
CA LEU A 316 32.75 -3.86 11.32
C LEU A 316 33.79 -2.74 11.42
N GLY A 317 33.66 -1.73 10.54
CA GLY A 317 34.60 -0.64 10.46
C GLY A 317 34.72 0.15 11.78
N PRO A 318 35.92 0.68 12.08
CA PRO A 318 36.18 1.41 13.32
C PRO A 318 35.35 2.69 13.44
N GLN A 319 34.87 3.27 12.33
CA GLN A 319 33.99 4.43 12.34
C GLN A 319 32.56 4.04 12.77
N VAL A 320 32.00 2.96 12.21
CA VAL A 320 30.69 2.39 12.62
C VAL A 320 30.68 2.04 14.11
N VAL A 321 31.73 1.35 14.58
CA VAL A 321 31.85 0.91 15.96
C VAL A 321 32.26 2.06 16.90
N GLY A 322 32.95 3.07 16.39
CA GLY A 322 33.46 4.21 17.13
C GLY A 322 32.37 5.13 17.68
N HIS A 323 31.22 5.20 17.02
CA HIS A 323 30.06 5.97 17.47
C HIS A 323 29.35 5.36 18.69
N ILE A 324 29.54 4.06 18.94
CA ILE A 324 28.93 3.35 20.07
C ILE A 324 29.67 3.77 21.34
N LYS A 325 29.00 4.32 22.35
CA LYS A 325 29.67 4.80 23.57
C LYS A 325 30.13 3.67 24.49
N SER A 326 29.38 2.57 24.52
CA SER A 326 29.67 1.44 25.40
C SER A 326 30.71 0.48 24.81
N GLY A 327 31.85 0.33 25.51
CA GLY A 327 32.86 -0.66 25.17
C GLY A 327 32.40 -2.12 25.29
N ARG A 328 31.31 -2.39 26.03
CA ARG A 328 30.68 -3.73 26.09
C ARG A 328 29.81 -3.98 24.86
N THR A 329 28.97 -3.02 24.50
CA THR A 329 28.12 -3.08 23.29
C THR A 329 28.93 -3.25 22.01
N ARG A 330 30.10 -2.60 21.91
CA ARG A 330 31.03 -2.83 20.78
C ARG A 330 31.44 -4.29 20.66
N ARG A 331 31.89 -4.92 21.75
CA ARG A 331 32.31 -6.33 21.74
C ARG A 331 31.15 -7.27 21.43
N TRP A 332 29.94 -6.94 21.90
CA TRP A 332 28.74 -7.71 21.60
C TRP A 332 28.40 -7.65 20.11
N LEU A 333 28.43 -6.47 19.48
CA LEU A 333 28.18 -6.31 18.05
C LEU A 333 29.29 -6.91 17.18
N GLU A 334 30.56 -6.83 17.61
CA GLU A 334 31.68 -7.53 16.96
C GLU A 334 31.47 -9.05 17.02
N ARG A 335 31.07 -9.61 18.17
CA ARG A 335 30.73 -11.03 18.28
C ARG A 335 29.53 -11.44 17.44
N LEU A 336 28.51 -10.60 17.38
CA LEU A 336 27.37 -10.83 16.49
C LEU A 336 27.84 -10.86 15.03
N ALA A 337 28.73 -9.95 14.63
CA ALA A 337 29.32 -9.96 13.28
C ALA A 337 30.06 -11.28 13.01
N ASP A 338 30.84 -11.77 13.97
CA ASP A 338 31.55 -13.06 13.87
C ASP A 338 30.59 -14.28 13.83
N GLN A 339 29.51 -14.25 14.63
CA GLN A 339 28.53 -15.34 14.73
C GLN A 339 27.58 -15.40 13.51
N LEU A 340 27.31 -14.26 12.89
CA LEU A 340 26.51 -14.16 11.66
C LEU A 340 27.30 -14.52 10.39
N VAL A 341 28.60 -14.83 10.50
CA VAL A 341 29.40 -15.39 9.39
C VAL A 341 28.97 -16.85 9.15
N GLY A 342 27.87 -17.01 8.40
CA GLY A 342 27.37 -18.31 7.94
C GLY A 342 28.23 -18.91 6.81
N PRO A 343 28.01 -20.20 6.44
CA PRO A 343 28.72 -20.85 5.35
C PRO A 343 28.67 -20.02 4.07
N ARG A 344 29.74 -20.09 3.27
CA ARG A 344 29.83 -19.38 1.99
C ARG A 344 28.63 -19.77 1.15
N LEU A 345 27.96 -18.78 0.56
CA LEU A 345 26.85 -18.97 -0.38
C LEU A 345 27.27 -19.70 -1.67
N ASP A 346 28.51 -20.19 -1.77
CA ASP A 346 29.07 -20.87 -2.92
C ASP A 346 28.15 -21.98 -3.45
N ALA A 347 27.59 -22.85 -2.60
CA ALA A 347 26.66 -23.89 -3.04
C ALA A 347 25.33 -23.35 -3.61
N HIS A 348 24.91 -22.16 -3.20
CA HIS A 348 23.64 -21.54 -3.58
C HIS A 348 23.76 -20.65 -4.83
N VAL A 349 24.86 -19.91 -4.95
CA VAL A 349 25.18 -19.08 -6.13
C VAL A 349 25.55 -19.96 -7.34
N GLU A 350 26.27 -21.07 -7.12
CA GLU A 350 26.62 -22.01 -8.20
C GLU A 350 25.40 -22.75 -8.76
N ALA A 351 24.35 -22.98 -7.96
CA ALA A 351 23.09 -23.56 -8.44
C ALA A 351 22.30 -22.59 -9.36
N ALA A 352 22.47 -21.27 -9.17
CA ALA A 352 21.86 -20.24 -10.03
C ALA A 352 22.70 -19.93 -11.29
N LYS A 353 23.98 -20.31 -11.32
CA LYS A 353 24.89 -20.02 -12.44
C LYS A 353 24.44 -20.55 -13.80
N PRO A 354 23.98 -21.80 -13.98
CA PRO A 354 23.60 -22.31 -15.31
C PRO A 354 22.37 -21.59 -15.91
N LEU A 355 21.56 -20.97 -15.05
CA LEU A 355 20.30 -20.31 -15.41
C LEU A 355 20.50 -18.80 -15.64
N LEU A 356 21.44 -18.19 -14.92
CA LEU A 356 21.86 -16.79 -15.11
C LEU A 356 22.94 -16.64 -16.19
N LEU A 357 23.74 -17.68 -16.42
CA LEU A 357 24.87 -17.75 -17.34
C LEU A 357 24.84 -19.09 -18.11
N GLY A 358 23.81 -19.33 -18.90
CA GLY A 358 23.85 -20.32 -19.99
C GLY A 358 23.94 -19.54 -21.28
N SER A 359 24.91 -19.75 -22.17
CA SER A 359 25.44 -21.03 -22.64
C SER A 359 26.94 -21.28 -22.37
N ALA A 360 27.36 -22.54 -22.58
CA ALA A 360 28.70 -23.06 -22.30
C ALA A 360 29.84 -22.10 -22.68
N ALA A 361 30.86 -22.02 -21.83
CA ALA A 361 32.06 -21.21 -22.03
C ALA A 361 32.73 -21.52 -23.38
N THR A 362 32.32 -20.81 -24.43
CA THR A 362 33.16 -20.57 -25.58
C THR A 362 34.25 -19.60 -25.11
N PRO A 363 35.54 -19.93 -25.28
CA PRO A 363 36.60 -19.04 -24.87
C PRO A 363 36.40 -17.70 -25.59
N ILE A 364 36.21 -16.65 -24.81
CA ILE A 364 36.14 -15.27 -25.29
C ILE A 364 37.40 -15.05 -26.13
N ARG A 365 37.25 -14.98 -27.46
CA ARG A 365 38.26 -14.32 -28.27
C ARG A 365 38.24 -12.87 -27.84
N VAL A 366 39.27 -12.49 -27.10
CA VAL A 366 39.55 -11.10 -26.73
C VAL A 366 39.58 -10.29 -28.02
N ILE A 367 38.51 -9.56 -28.30
CA ILE A 367 38.52 -8.49 -29.29
C ILE A 367 39.12 -7.29 -28.55
N PRO A 368 40.22 -6.69 -29.06
CA PRO A 368 40.92 -5.64 -28.35
C PRO A 368 40.05 -4.40 -28.15
N ASP A 369 40.26 -3.74 -27.02
CA ASP A 369 39.64 -2.50 -26.57
C ASP A 369 39.54 -1.42 -27.67
N VAL A 370 38.39 -1.33 -28.33
CA VAL A 370 38.02 -0.14 -29.11
C VAL A 370 36.55 0.19 -28.86
N PRO A 371 36.22 1.40 -28.37
CA PRO A 371 34.83 1.81 -28.16
C PRO A 371 34.12 2.08 -29.51
N LEU A 372 32.92 1.54 -29.67
CA LEU A 372 32.01 1.85 -30.78
C LEU A 372 31.32 3.19 -30.54
N LYS A 373 31.51 4.13 -31.46
CA LYS A 373 30.85 5.44 -31.51
C LYS A 373 29.55 5.33 -32.32
N VAL A 374 28.41 5.69 -31.73
CA VAL A 374 27.18 6.01 -32.47
C VAL A 374 26.77 7.43 -32.08
N GLY A 375 27.11 8.41 -32.94
CA GLY A 375 26.89 9.84 -32.67
C GLY A 375 27.79 10.43 -31.58
N ASP A 376 27.32 11.50 -30.94
CA ASP A 376 28.05 12.29 -29.92
C ASP A 376 27.86 11.81 -28.47
N GLN A 377 27.20 10.67 -28.26
CA GLN A 377 27.06 10.08 -26.91
C GLN A 377 27.94 8.85 -26.73
N VAL A 378 28.72 8.87 -25.65
CA VAL A 378 29.54 7.74 -25.18
C VAL A 378 28.65 6.89 -24.28
N VAL A 379 28.26 5.71 -24.74
CA VAL A 379 27.51 4.74 -23.93
C VAL A 379 28.50 3.81 -23.24
N ALA A 380 28.48 3.78 -21.91
CA ALA A 380 29.34 2.93 -21.10
C ALA A 380 28.80 1.48 -21.05
N ASN A 381 29.70 0.54 -21.35
CA ASN A 381 29.79 -0.88 -20.96
C ASN A 381 28.49 -1.73 -20.82
N PRO A 382 28.34 -2.89 -21.49
CA PRO A 382 27.11 -3.70 -21.47
C PRO A 382 26.99 -4.69 -20.28
N VAL A 383 27.36 -4.27 -19.07
CA VAL A 383 27.14 -5.05 -17.82
C VAL A 383 25.97 -4.54 -16.96
N PRO A 384 25.46 -3.29 -17.06
CA PRO A 384 24.30 -2.83 -16.27
C PRO A 384 22.93 -3.22 -16.83
N LEU A 385 22.82 -3.94 -17.96
CA LEU A 385 21.50 -4.22 -18.56
C LEU A 385 20.71 -5.36 -17.89
N VAL A 386 21.24 -5.94 -16.82
CA VAL A 386 20.55 -6.93 -15.99
C VAL A 386 20.42 -6.34 -14.59
N ARG A 387 19.19 -5.96 -14.19
CA ARG A 387 18.77 -5.41 -12.88
C ARG A 387 18.75 -3.88 -12.78
N ASP A 388 17.75 -3.28 -13.42
CA ASP A 388 17.41 -1.88 -13.21
C ASP A 388 16.56 -1.71 -11.94
N LYS A 389 17.22 -1.67 -10.75
CA LYS A 389 16.62 -1.26 -9.46
C LYS A 389 16.98 0.20 -9.11
N ALA A 390 17.14 1.08 -10.10
CA ALA A 390 17.38 2.51 -9.86
C ALA A 390 16.17 3.26 -9.27
N THR A 391 14.99 2.62 -9.16
CA THR A 391 13.80 3.19 -8.52
C THR A 391 13.36 2.37 -7.31
N GLN A 392 13.46 2.95 -6.12
CA GLN A 392 12.84 2.42 -4.90
C GLN A 392 11.32 2.51 -5.06
N ARG A 393 10.63 1.38 -5.25
CA ARG A 393 9.17 1.34 -5.41
C ARG A 393 8.43 0.95 -4.13
N THR A 394 9.18 0.77 -3.07
CA THR A 394 8.69 0.41 -1.76
C THR A 394 8.77 1.60 -0.80
N VAL A 395 7.64 1.94 -0.20
CA VAL A 395 7.53 3.01 0.81
C VAL A 395 7.27 2.35 2.18
N LEU A 396 8.08 2.72 3.16
CA LEU A 396 7.95 2.28 4.54
C LEU A 396 6.76 2.98 5.20
N VAL A 397 5.73 2.21 5.58
CA VAL A 397 4.59 2.73 6.34
C VAL A 397 4.57 2.10 7.73
N ARG A 398 4.59 2.94 8.77
CA ARG A 398 4.48 2.50 10.17
C ARG A 398 3.03 2.10 10.46
N GLN A 399 2.76 0.80 10.62
CA GLN A 399 1.48 0.32 11.12
C GLN A 399 1.55 -0.02 12.61
N GLU A 400 0.93 0.83 13.43
CA GLU A 400 0.66 0.54 14.83
C GLU A 400 -0.46 -0.52 14.95
N PRO A 401 -0.51 -1.33 16.03
CA PRO A 401 -1.68 -2.19 16.28
C PRO A 401 -2.91 -1.29 16.40
N VAL A 402 -3.79 -1.35 15.40
CA VAL A 402 -5.06 -0.66 15.48
C VAL A 402 -6.12 -1.70 15.80
N ASP A 403 -6.94 -1.39 16.80
CA ASP A 403 -8.11 -2.19 17.09
C ASP A 403 -9.08 -2.08 15.91
N ASP A 404 -9.19 -3.14 15.11
CA ASP A 404 -10.08 -3.15 13.94
C ASP A 404 -11.40 -3.87 14.23
N VAL A 405 -12.50 -3.26 13.83
CA VAL A 405 -13.85 -3.84 13.87
C VAL A 405 -14.45 -3.73 12.46
N PRO A 406 -14.14 -4.68 11.56
CA PRO A 406 -14.60 -4.63 10.19
C PRO A 406 -16.13 -4.76 10.14
N ALA A 407 -16.81 -3.71 9.70
CA ALA A 407 -18.25 -3.72 9.48
C ALA A 407 -18.61 -2.82 8.29
N SER A 408 -19.27 -3.39 7.28
CA SER A 408 -19.77 -2.62 6.14
C SER A 408 -20.77 -1.55 6.58
N ALA A 409 -20.63 -0.35 6.04
CA ALA A 409 -21.63 0.69 6.19
C ALA A 409 -22.97 0.23 5.60
N ARG A 410 -24.07 0.70 6.18
CA ARG A 410 -25.43 0.38 5.71
C ARG A 410 -26.14 1.63 5.20
N ASN A 411 -26.87 1.50 4.11
CA ASN A 411 -27.80 2.55 3.68
C ASN A 411 -29.06 2.56 4.58
N PRO A 412 -29.93 3.58 4.50
CA PRO A 412 -31.13 3.64 5.34
C PRO A 412 -32.18 2.53 5.08
N ALA A 413 -32.06 1.77 3.98
CA ALA A 413 -32.85 0.56 3.75
C ALA A 413 -32.31 -0.68 4.50
N GLY A 414 -31.12 -0.57 5.11
CA GLY A 414 -30.47 -1.63 5.90
C GLY A 414 -29.50 -2.50 5.10
N ASN A 415 -29.35 -2.25 3.81
CA ASN A 415 -28.45 -2.98 2.92
C ASN A 415 -27.01 -2.49 3.11
N ALA A 416 -26.03 -3.40 2.98
CA ALA A 416 -24.62 -3.01 2.92
C ALA A 416 -24.40 -2.09 1.70
N ALA A 417 -23.67 -0.99 1.90
CA ALA A 417 -23.48 0.03 0.88
C ALA A 417 -22.09 0.65 0.95
N ALA A 418 -21.35 0.56 -0.16
CA ALA A 418 -20.15 1.35 -0.39
C ALA A 418 -20.49 2.83 -0.63
N SER A 419 -19.47 3.69 -0.68
CA SER A 419 -19.67 5.11 -0.99
C SER A 419 -20.06 5.26 -2.46
N SER A 420 -20.70 6.37 -2.81
CA SER A 420 -21.20 6.58 -4.16
C SER A 420 -20.10 6.49 -5.23
N ASP A 421 -18.89 6.93 -4.90
CA ASP A 421 -17.71 6.91 -5.79
C ASP A 421 -17.09 5.50 -5.97
N LYS A 422 -17.36 4.60 -5.02
CA LYS A 422 -16.86 3.20 -5.03
C LYS A 422 -17.93 2.18 -5.41
N THR A 423 -19.17 2.63 -5.59
CA THR A 423 -20.26 1.75 -5.97
C THR A 423 -20.26 1.58 -7.48
N ALA A 424 -20.27 0.33 -7.96
CA ALA A 424 -20.47 0.06 -9.37
C ALA A 424 -21.85 0.60 -9.80
N THR A 425 -21.87 1.49 -10.78
CA THR A 425 -23.09 2.13 -11.29
C THR A 425 -23.23 1.94 -12.79
N ASN A 426 -24.46 2.05 -13.29
CA ASN A 426 -24.77 2.05 -14.72
C ASN A 426 -25.87 3.09 -15.02
N GLY A 427 -25.69 3.91 -16.05
CA GLY A 427 -26.57 5.05 -16.37
C GLY A 427 -26.26 6.31 -15.54
N CYS A 428 -27.21 7.25 -15.42
CA CYS A 428 -27.16 8.21 -14.30
C CYS A 428 -27.37 7.40 -13.02
N PRO A 429 -26.57 7.66 -11.99
CA PRO A 429 -25.85 6.64 -11.23
C PRO A 429 -26.75 5.69 -10.42
N VAL A 430 -27.36 4.70 -11.10
CA VAL A 430 -28.07 3.60 -10.46
C VAL A 430 -27.03 2.62 -9.91
N SER A 431 -27.10 2.30 -8.62
CA SER A 431 -26.26 1.28 -7.97
C SER A 431 -26.54 -0.11 -8.54
N MET A 432 -25.54 -0.80 -9.07
CA MET A 432 -25.70 -2.18 -9.58
C MET A 432 -25.87 -3.21 -8.47
N VAL A 433 -25.73 -2.82 -7.20
CA VAL A 433 -25.89 -3.69 -6.02
C VAL A 433 -27.31 -3.58 -5.45
N THR A 434 -27.78 -2.37 -5.20
CA THR A 434 -29.06 -2.11 -4.51
C THR A 434 -30.15 -1.58 -5.45
N GLY A 435 -29.77 -1.06 -6.61
CA GLY A 435 -30.64 -0.40 -7.59
C GLY A 435 -31.22 0.94 -7.14
N GLU A 436 -30.66 1.54 -6.09
CA GLU A 436 -30.96 2.91 -5.70
C GLU A 436 -30.23 3.91 -6.62
N GLU A 437 -30.83 5.09 -6.86
CA GLU A 437 -30.11 6.23 -7.46
C GLU A 437 -29.12 6.83 -6.44
N LEU A 438 -27.89 7.09 -6.88
CA LEU A 438 -26.79 7.70 -6.15
C LEU A 438 -26.30 8.98 -6.85
N LEU A 439 -27.15 10.01 -6.92
CA LEU A 439 -26.86 11.22 -7.68
C LEU A 439 -26.06 12.22 -6.84
N THR A 440 -24.76 12.30 -7.10
CA THR A 440 -23.84 13.27 -6.47
C THR A 440 -23.60 14.47 -7.38
N LEU A 441 -23.76 15.69 -6.84
CA LEU A 441 -23.56 16.95 -7.56
C LEU A 441 -22.75 17.92 -6.71
N THR A 442 -21.70 18.50 -7.30
CA THR A 442 -20.88 19.54 -6.67
C THR A 442 -21.38 20.90 -7.10
N ASP A 443 -21.94 21.66 -6.16
CA ASP A 443 -22.51 22.99 -6.46
C ASP A 443 -21.49 24.12 -6.26
N GLY A 444 -20.40 23.89 -5.51
CA GLY A 444 -19.28 24.82 -5.41
C GLY A 444 -18.17 24.37 -4.47
N THR A 445 -17.17 25.23 -4.28
CA THR A 445 -15.98 24.92 -3.48
C THR A 445 -15.58 26.08 -2.57
N LEU A 446 -15.04 25.74 -1.41
CA LEU A 446 -14.27 26.62 -0.55
C LEU A 446 -12.80 26.32 -0.77
N ASP A 447 -12.06 27.30 -1.25
CA ASP A 447 -10.63 27.21 -1.51
C ASP A 447 -9.79 27.50 -0.24
N GLY A 448 -8.55 27.04 -0.26
CA GLY A 448 -7.62 27.15 0.87
C GLY A 448 -6.67 25.97 0.94
N LEU A 449 -5.92 25.86 2.05
CA LEU A 449 -5.00 24.74 2.30
C LEU A 449 -5.73 23.41 2.48
N LEU A 450 -6.96 23.45 2.99
CA LEU A 450 -7.89 22.33 3.03
C LEU A 450 -9.12 22.67 2.17
N PRO A 451 -9.07 22.43 0.84
CA PRO A 451 -10.21 22.68 -0.04
C PRO A 451 -11.41 21.83 0.36
N PHE A 452 -12.60 22.42 0.26
CA PHE A 452 -13.85 21.76 0.60
C PHE A 452 -14.87 21.92 -0.51
N GLU A 453 -15.44 20.79 -0.95
CA GLU A 453 -16.48 20.77 -1.96
C GLU A 453 -17.85 20.77 -1.27
N TRP A 454 -18.67 21.76 -1.60
CA TRP A 454 -20.08 21.76 -1.25
C TRP A 454 -20.81 20.87 -2.24
N THR A 455 -21.15 19.66 -1.79
CA THR A 455 -21.86 18.67 -2.60
C THR A 455 -23.24 18.41 -2.01
N ARG A 456 -24.17 18.08 -2.91
CA ARG A 456 -25.46 17.51 -2.57
C ARG A 456 -25.55 16.12 -3.19
N LEU A 457 -26.13 15.19 -2.44
CA LEU A 457 -26.24 13.80 -2.85
C LEU A 457 -27.68 13.34 -2.66
N TYR A 458 -28.32 12.88 -3.74
CA TYR A 458 -29.60 12.19 -3.63
C TYR A 458 -29.38 10.69 -3.55
N ARG A 459 -29.93 10.07 -2.50
CA ARG A 459 -29.91 8.62 -2.28
C ARG A 459 -31.34 8.13 -2.15
N THR A 460 -31.75 7.19 -3.01
CA THR A 460 -33.15 6.71 -3.01
C THR A 460 -33.53 6.02 -1.69
N SER A 461 -32.60 5.31 -1.06
CA SER A 461 -32.89 4.72 0.26
C SER A 461 -33.06 5.77 1.37
N ALA A 462 -32.61 7.02 1.18
CA ALA A 462 -32.70 8.10 2.15
C ALA A 462 -33.97 8.96 2.04
N VAL A 463 -34.98 8.55 1.25
CA VAL A 463 -36.21 9.34 1.01
C VAL A 463 -37.05 9.64 2.26
N GLU A 464 -36.81 8.95 3.37
CA GLU A 464 -37.45 9.23 4.67
C GLU A 464 -36.63 10.22 5.53
N MET A 465 -35.47 10.67 5.05
CA MET A 465 -34.53 11.51 5.79
C MET A 465 -34.45 12.92 5.17
N ASP A 466 -34.69 13.94 5.99
CA ASP A 466 -34.44 15.36 5.64
C ASP A 466 -33.30 15.88 6.54
N CYS A 467 -32.13 16.11 5.95
CA CYS A 467 -30.99 16.71 6.62
C CYS A 467 -30.69 18.14 6.13
N GLY A 468 -31.73 18.87 5.72
CA GLY A 468 -31.66 20.29 5.41
C GLY A 468 -31.74 20.64 3.92
N LEU A 469 -31.52 19.67 3.02
CA LEU A 469 -31.74 19.81 1.57
C LEU A 469 -33.02 19.10 1.09
N GLY A 470 -33.93 18.74 1.99
CA GLY A 470 -35.16 18.03 1.67
C GLY A 470 -34.99 16.51 1.67
N PHE A 471 -36.12 15.81 1.58
CA PHE A 471 -36.17 14.35 1.67
C PHE A 471 -35.35 13.66 0.57
N GLY A 472 -34.51 12.70 0.96
CA GLY A 472 -33.62 11.97 0.05
C GLY A 472 -32.28 12.66 -0.24
N TRP A 473 -32.12 13.94 0.11
CA TRP A 473 -30.93 14.73 -0.18
C TRP A 473 -30.02 14.92 1.05
N GLY A 474 -28.78 14.46 0.93
CA GLY A 474 -27.65 14.76 1.80
C GLY A 474 -26.82 15.96 1.30
N HIS A 475 -25.92 16.46 2.16
CA HIS A 475 -24.92 17.46 1.79
C HIS A 475 -23.57 17.18 2.47
N SER A 476 -22.46 17.69 1.94
CA SER A 476 -21.09 17.37 2.41
C SER A 476 -20.77 17.72 3.88
N LEU A 477 -21.64 18.48 4.57
CA LEU A 477 -21.53 18.76 6.02
C LEU A 477 -22.51 17.92 6.89
N ALA A 478 -23.31 17.04 6.29
CA ALA A 478 -24.39 16.30 6.96
C ALA A 478 -23.91 15.10 7.80
N HIS A 479 -22.67 15.14 8.31
CA HIS A 479 -22.14 14.09 9.19
C HIS A 479 -22.75 14.20 10.60
N ARG A 480 -23.10 13.06 11.19
CA ARG A 480 -23.69 12.97 12.55
C ARG A 480 -23.13 11.78 13.32
N LEU A 481 -22.91 11.94 14.62
CA LEU A 481 -22.62 10.85 15.53
C LEU A 481 -23.77 10.68 16.52
N SER A 482 -24.15 9.43 16.79
CA SER A 482 -25.05 9.07 17.88
C SER A 482 -24.34 8.09 18.79
N VAL A 483 -24.23 8.43 20.08
CA VAL A 483 -23.63 7.57 21.10
C VAL A 483 -24.76 6.82 21.82
N SER A 484 -24.65 5.51 21.91
CA SER A 484 -25.60 4.65 22.62
C SER A 484 -24.86 3.56 23.37
N GLY A 485 -24.73 3.70 24.69
CA GLY A 485 -23.93 2.80 25.52
C GLY A 485 -22.47 2.81 25.08
N ASP A 486 -21.92 1.62 24.81
CA ASP A 486 -20.53 1.44 24.38
C ASP A 486 -20.35 1.50 22.85
N ALA A 487 -21.36 1.99 22.11
CA ALA A 487 -21.34 2.10 20.65
C ALA A 487 -21.57 3.52 20.16
N VAL A 488 -20.93 3.84 19.05
CA VAL A 488 -21.09 5.08 18.28
C VAL A 488 -21.60 4.72 16.89
N VAL A 489 -22.74 5.28 16.51
CA VAL A 489 -23.28 5.18 15.16
C VAL A 489 -22.90 6.47 14.43
N TRP A 490 -22.02 6.34 13.45
CA TRP A 490 -21.69 7.41 12.53
C TRP A 490 -22.59 7.36 11.32
N THR A 491 -23.29 8.46 11.05
CA THR A 491 -23.97 8.69 9.76
C THR A 491 -23.15 9.66 8.93
N ASP A 492 -22.69 9.23 7.76
CA ASP A 492 -21.90 10.07 6.84
C ASP A 492 -22.78 11.03 6.02
N HIS A 493 -22.14 11.87 5.20
CA HIS A 493 -22.83 12.83 4.33
C HIS A 493 -23.69 12.18 3.24
N GLU A 494 -23.51 10.89 2.97
CA GLU A 494 -24.34 10.12 2.04
C GLU A 494 -25.52 9.42 2.73
N ASN A 495 -25.74 9.71 4.02
CA ASN A 495 -26.72 9.06 4.90
C ASN A 495 -26.47 7.55 5.13
N ARG A 496 -25.24 7.07 4.96
CA ARG A 496 -24.87 5.71 5.35
C ARG A 496 -24.48 5.66 6.82
N SER A 497 -24.90 4.60 7.51
CA SER A 497 -24.60 4.39 8.92
C SER A 497 -23.53 3.31 9.12
N THR A 498 -22.51 3.63 9.92
CA THR A 498 -21.46 2.70 10.37
C THR A 498 -21.46 2.67 11.89
N THR A 499 -21.55 1.48 12.48
CA THR A 499 -21.43 1.31 13.93
C THR A 499 -19.99 1.02 14.30
N LEU A 500 -19.44 1.80 15.22
CA LEU A 500 -18.11 1.69 15.76
C LEU A 500 -18.21 1.55 17.29
N PRO A 501 -17.31 0.83 17.96
CA PRO A 501 -17.23 0.90 19.41
C PRO A 501 -16.85 2.31 19.88
N LEU A 502 -17.32 2.72 21.05
CA LEU A 502 -16.93 3.98 21.67
C LEU A 502 -15.45 3.92 22.08
N PRO A 503 -14.58 4.83 21.58
CA PRO A 503 -13.18 4.85 21.98
C PRO A 503 -13.05 5.25 23.46
N THR A 504 -12.03 4.70 24.13
CA THR A 504 -11.77 4.87 25.56
C THR A 504 -10.31 5.22 25.81
N ALA A 505 -9.94 5.63 27.02
CA ALA A 505 -8.54 5.90 27.35
C ALA A 505 -7.63 4.66 27.17
N SER A 506 -8.17 3.44 27.30
CA SER A 506 -7.45 2.20 27.03
C SER A 506 -7.42 1.82 25.55
N ARG A 507 -8.39 2.28 24.76
CA ARG A 507 -8.53 2.04 23.31
C ARG A 507 -8.86 3.36 22.61
N PRO A 508 -7.86 4.26 22.47
CA PRO A 508 -8.11 5.62 22.01
C PRO A 508 -8.32 5.73 20.50
N ALA A 509 -8.05 4.66 19.75
CA ALA A 509 -8.16 4.57 18.30
C ALA A 509 -8.78 3.23 17.91
N ILE A 510 -9.83 3.25 17.10
CA ILE A 510 -10.51 2.04 16.61
C ILE A 510 -10.74 2.21 15.11
N THR A 511 -10.25 1.28 14.29
CA THR A 511 -10.48 1.26 12.85
C THR A 511 -11.68 0.39 12.49
N ASN A 512 -12.24 0.66 11.32
CA ASN A 512 -13.12 -0.21 10.59
C ASN A 512 -12.63 -0.26 9.15
N SER A 513 -11.85 -1.30 8.84
CA SER A 513 -11.26 -1.53 7.53
C SER A 513 -12.28 -1.60 6.39
N LEU A 514 -13.46 -2.20 6.61
CA LEU A 514 -14.52 -2.30 5.59
C LEU A 514 -15.21 -0.96 5.29
N ALA A 515 -15.27 -0.06 6.26
CA ALA A 515 -15.79 1.29 6.07
C ALA A 515 -14.70 2.30 5.69
N GLU A 516 -13.43 1.87 5.66
CA GLU A 516 -12.25 2.72 5.50
C GLU A 516 -12.28 3.96 6.42
N ALA A 517 -12.70 3.74 7.66
CA ALA A 517 -12.90 4.79 8.65
C ALA A 517 -12.28 4.39 9.98
N ALA A 518 -11.96 5.38 10.81
CA ALA A 518 -11.55 5.13 12.19
C ALA A 518 -12.09 6.21 13.12
N ILE A 519 -12.29 5.86 14.38
CA ILE A 519 -12.76 6.77 15.43
C ILE A 519 -11.73 6.87 16.56
N TYR A 520 -11.53 8.08 17.05
CA TYR A 520 -10.52 8.42 18.03
C TYR A 520 -11.08 9.33 19.12
N LEU A 521 -10.46 9.30 20.31
CA LEU A 521 -10.60 10.39 21.27
C LEU A 521 -9.81 11.61 20.78
N GLY A 522 -10.47 12.77 20.77
CA GLY A 522 -9.87 14.05 20.39
C GLY A 522 -8.91 14.60 21.45
N ALA A 523 -8.26 15.72 21.11
CA ALA A 523 -7.25 16.35 21.98
C ALA A 523 -7.88 17.12 23.17
N VAL A 524 -9.17 17.43 23.08
CA VAL A 524 -9.97 18.11 24.11
C VAL A 524 -11.00 17.14 24.70
N PRO A 525 -11.42 17.36 25.96
CA PRO A 525 -12.46 16.53 26.58
C PRO A 525 -13.72 16.47 25.73
N ASP A 526 -14.35 15.29 25.69
CA ASP A 526 -15.60 14.99 25.00
C ASP A 526 -15.60 15.20 23.48
N GLU A 527 -14.43 15.38 22.86
CA GLU A 527 -14.28 15.38 21.41
C GLU A 527 -14.08 13.95 20.89
N LEU A 528 -14.89 13.58 19.91
CA LEU A 528 -14.70 12.39 19.10
C LEU A 528 -14.24 12.81 17.71
N VAL A 529 -13.15 12.22 17.23
CA VAL A 529 -12.62 12.48 15.90
C VAL A 529 -12.83 11.25 15.05
N LEU A 530 -13.39 11.42 13.85
CA LEU A 530 -13.57 10.35 12.88
C LEU A 530 -12.71 10.62 11.66
N SER A 531 -11.85 9.68 11.27
CA SER A 531 -11.12 9.77 9.99
C SER A 531 -11.84 8.99 8.91
N GLN A 532 -11.87 9.56 7.71
CA GLN A 532 -12.25 8.89 6.47
C GLN A 532 -11.43 9.48 5.32
N GLY A 533 -10.71 8.63 4.60
CA GLY A 533 -9.75 9.09 3.58
C GLY A 533 -8.70 10.04 4.17
N SER A 534 -8.56 11.23 3.59
CA SER A 534 -7.60 12.25 4.04
C SER A 534 -8.17 13.27 5.04
N ARG A 535 -9.43 13.11 5.48
CA ARG A 535 -10.14 14.07 6.33
C ARG A 535 -10.42 13.51 7.72
N PHE A 536 -10.36 14.40 8.71
CA PHE A 536 -10.73 14.18 10.09
C PHE A 536 -11.93 15.05 10.46
N TYR A 537 -13.02 14.42 10.90
CA TYR A 537 -14.27 15.04 11.27
C TYR A 537 -14.35 15.11 12.79
N HIS A 538 -14.45 16.32 13.34
CA HIS A 538 -14.45 16.56 14.79
C HIS A 538 -15.86 16.75 15.31
N PHE A 539 -16.25 15.95 16.29
CA PHE A 539 -17.58 15.97 16.90
C PHE A 539 -17.51 16.30 18.37
N ARG A 540 -18.50 17.04 18.85
CA ARG A 540 -18.82 17.20 20.27
C ARG A 540 -20.33 17.02 20.44
N ASP A 541 -20.73 16.27 21.46
CA ASP A 541 -22.14 15.94 21.72
C ASP A 541 -22.89 15.39 20.49
N GLY A 542 -22.19 14.62 19.65
CA GLY A 542 -22.76 14.04 18.42
C GLY A 542 -22.77 14.96 17.19
N VAL A 543 -22.36 16.22 17.35
CA VAL A 543 -22.49 17.27 16.34
C VAL A 543 -21.13 17.63 15.73
N LEU A 544 -21.06 17.75 14.40
CA LEU A 544 -19.85 18.16 13.70
C LEU A 544 -19.50 19.63 14.02
N THR A 545 -18.25 19.86 14.45
CA THR A 545 -17.70 21.16 14.89
C THR A 545 -16.52 21.64 14.04
N ALA A 546 -15.76 20.73 13.43
CA ALA A 546 -14.66 21.07 12.54
C ALA A 546 -14.31 19.91 11.60
N ILE A 547 -13.57 20.21 10.53
CA ILE A 547 -12.95 19.25 9.63
C ILE A 547 -11.46 19.60 9.53
N SER A 548 -10.55 18.64 9.67
CA SER A 548 -9.12 18.85 9.46
C SER A 548 -8.49 17.81 8.55
N ASP A 549 -7.22 18.01 8.21
CA ASP A 549 -6.37 17.04 7.51
C ASP A 549 -5.18 16.58 8.38
N ALA A 550 -4.30 15.74 7.81
CA ALA A 550 -3.12 15.23 8.48
C ALA A 550 -2.07 16.31 8.84
N TYR A 551 -2.20 17.52 8.29
CA TYR A 551 -1.32 18.66 8.54
C TYR A 551 -1.94 19.67 9.53
N ASP A 552 -3.09 19.34 10.13
CA ASP A 552 -3.87 20.19 11.04
C ASP A 552 -4.39 21.48 10.37
N ASN A 553 -4.50 21.51 9.04
CA ASN A 553 -5.30 22.53 8.37
C ASN A 553 -6.76 22.30 8.76
N ARG A 554 -7.48 23.34 9.22
CA ARG A 554 -8.78 23.16 9.88
C ARG A 554 -9.86 24.09 9.36
N LEU A 555 -10.97 23.50 8.92
CA LEU A 555 -12.23 24.18 8.66
C LEU A 555 -13.09 24.19 9.92
N ARG A 556 -13.55 25.36 10.34
CA ARG A 556 -14.34 25.55 11.56
C ARG A 556 -15.80 25.74 11.23
N ILE A 557 -16.67 25.07 11.98
CA ILE A 557 -18.12 25.15 11.79
C ILE A 557 -18.71 26.01 12.90
N SER A 558 -19.35 27.13 12.54
CA SER A 558 -20.20 27.89 13.45
C SER A 558 -21.66 27.49 13.26
N ARG A 559 -22.44 27.58 14.34
CA ARG A 559 -23.86 27.30 14.34
C ARG A 559 -24.65 28.49 14.86
N ASN A 560 -25.84 28.68 14.31
CA ASN A 560 -26.78 29.67 14.80
C ASN A 560 -27.44 29.20 16.13
N TYR A 561 -28.28 30.04 16.71
CA TYR A 561 -28.97 29.74 17.98
C TYR A 561 -29.97 28.55 17.89
N LEU A 562 -30.38 28.15 16.68
CA LEU A 562 -31.20 26.96 16.44
C LEU A 562 -30.36 25.68 16.29
N GLY A 563 -29.03 25.79 16.43
CA GLY A 563 -28.11 24.68 16.25
C GLY A 563 -27.87 24.30 14.78
N GLN A 564 -28.30 25.11 13.81
CA GLN A 564 -28.06 24.86 12.38
C GLN A 564 -26.67 25.36 12.00
N ILE A 565 -26.00 24.70 11.04
CA ILE A 565 -24.70 25.15 10.53
C ILE A 565 -24.88 26.49 9.85
N GLU A 566 -24.25 27.53 10.37
CA GLU A 566 -24.31 28.89 9.83
C GLU A 566 -23.13 29.16 8.90
N ARG A 567 -21.92 28.74 9.28
CA ARG A 567 -20.69 29.01 8.54
C ARG A 567 -19.72 27.85 8.58
N LEU A 568 -19.04 27.62 7.46
CA LEU A 568 -17.81 26.83 7.35
C LEU A 568 -16.66 27.79 7.01
N ASP A 569 -15.81 28.08 7.99
CA ASP A 569 -14.69 29.04 7.89
C ASP A 569 -13.35 28.31 7.71
N ASN A 570 -12.53 28.75 6.76
CA ASN A 570 -11.19 28.19 6.53
C ASN A 570 -10.09 28.82 7.41
N GLY A 571 -10.42 29.81 8.23
CA GLY A 571 -9.52 30.46 9.17
C GLY A 571 -8.57 31.49 8.55
N VAL A 572 -8.66 31.74 7.24
CA VAL A 572 -7.89 32.75 6.51
C VAL A 572 -8.80 33.75 5.80
N GLY A 573 -9.95 34.06 6.42
CA GLY A 573 -10.88 35.09 5.97
C GLY A 573 -11.74 34.69 4.77
N ARG A 574 -11.98 33.39 4.55
CA ARG A 574 -12.93 32.88 3.53
C ARG A 574 -13.83 31.81 4.12
N SER A 575 -15.08 31.77 3.69
CA SER A 575 -16.06 30.82 4.23
C SER A 575 -17.22 30.54 3.30
N LEU A 576 -17.89 29.42 3.56
CA LEU A 576 -19.26 29.18 3.06
C LEU A 576 -20.25 29.55 4.16
N PHE A 577 -21.23 30.36 3.81
CA PHE A 577 -22.32 30.78 4.69
C PHE A 577 -23.63 30.17 4.23
N LEU A 578 -24.33 29.47 5.12
CA LEU A 578 -25.56 28.74 4.80
C LEU A 578 -26.77 29.55 5.25
N ARG A 579 -27.67 29.85 4.31
CA ARG A 579 -28.94 30.54 4.59
C ARG A 579 -30.07 29.53 4.70
N TYR A 580 -30.95 29.74 5.68
CA TYR A 580 -32.08 28.85 5.94
C TYR A 580 -33.42 29.56 5.82
N ALA A 581 -34.43 28.81 5.38
CA ALA A 581 -35.84 29.14 5.55
C ALA A 581 -36.61 27.87 5.97
N SER A 582 -37.48 27.99 6.98
CA SER A 582 -38.30 26.87 7.47
C SER A 582 -37.51 25.59 7.77
N GLY A 583 -36.31 25.73 8.31
CA GLY A 583 -35.45 24.59 8.67
C GLY A 583 -34.57 24.04 7.55
N ARG A 584 -34.73 24.49 6.30
CA ARG A 584 -33.97 24.00 5.12
C ARG A 584 -32.99 25.03 4.59
N ILE A 585 -31.88 24.57 4.03
CA ILE A 585 -30.88 25.41 3.39
C ILE A 585 -31.47 25.91 2.07
N VAL A 586 -31.66 27.22 1.95
CA VAL A 586 -32.17 27.84 0.72
C VAL A 586 -31.07 28.41 -0.14
N ALA A 587 -29.86 28.57 0.40
CA ALA A 587 -28.71 29.01 -0.36
C ALA A 587 -27.40 28.81 0.39
N VAL A 588 -26.31 28.75 -0.38
CA VAL A 588 -24.93 28.82 0.11
C VAL A 588 -24.24 30.00 -0.54
N ASP A 589 -23.64 30.85 0.28
CA ASP A 589 -22.92 32.05 -0.14
C ASP A 589 -21.43 31.88 0.15
N TYR A 590 -20.57 32.21 -0.80
CA TYR A 590 -19.13 32.34 -0.59
C TYR A 590 -18.86 33.73 -0.02
N GLN A 591 -18.29 33.80 1.18
CA GLN A 591 -18.00 35.03 1.88
C GLN A 591 -16.51 35.19 2.15
N ILE A 592 -16.06 36.44 2.14
CA ILE A 592 -14.69 36.83 2.48
C ILE A 592 -14.68 37.92 3.53
N GLU A 593 -13.66 37.94 4.37
CA GLU A 593 -13.43 39.04 5.30
C GLU A 593 -12.78 40.22 4.58
N ARG A 594 -13.42 41.39 4.64
CA ARG A 594 -12.87 42.65 4.15
C ARG A 594 -12.99 43.72 5.22
N ALA A 595 -12.00 44.61 5.29
CA ALA A 595 -12.15 45.86 6.02
C ALA A 595 -13.12 46.75 5.23
N VAL A 596 -14.14 47.27 5.91
CA VAL A 596 -15.11 48.21 5.35
C VAL A 596 -14.94 49.54 6.06
N ASP A 597 -14.71 50.62 5.32
CA ASP A 597 -14.60 52.01 5.79
C ASP A 597 -13.62 52.21 6.98
N ASP A 598 -12.39 51.68 6.87
CA ASP A 598 -11.35 51.67 7.93
C ASP A 598 -11.79 51.01 9.27
N GLY A 599 -12.89 50.26 9.25
CA GLY A 599 -13.44 49.51 10.36
C GLY A 599 -12.87 48.09 10.51
N PRO A 600 -13.42 47.28 11.44
CA PRO A 600 -13.02 45.90 11.61
C PRO A 600 -13.30 45.08 10.35
N PHE A 601 -12.58 43.96 10.20
CA PHE A 601 -12.91 42.98 9.17
C PHE A 601 -14.33 42.45 9.40
N VAL A 602 -15.14 42.50 8.35
CA VAL A 602 -16.49 41.96 8.33
C VAL A 602 -16.64 40.98 7.18
N TRP A 603 -17.49 39.98 7.37
CA TRP A 603 -17.84 39.02 6.33
C TRP A 603 -18.71 39.69 5.27
N VAL A 604 -18.25 39.67 4.03
CA VAL A 604 -18.97 40.18 2.86
C VAL A 604 -19.20 39.02 1.90
N THR A 605 -20.45 38.84 1.45
CA THR A 605 -20.77 37.89 0.38
C THR A 605 -20.15 38.35 -0.92
N GLU A 606 -19.29 37.51 -1.49
CA GLU A 606 -18.69 37.73 -2.81
C GLU A 606 -19.52 37.07 -3.91
N GLN A 607 -20.08 35.89 -3.64
CA GLN A 607 -20.87 35.14 -4.61
C GLN A 607 -21.96 34.29 -3.93
N ASN A 608 -23.16 34.23 -4.52
CA ASN A 608 -24.10 33.16 -4.20
C ASN A 608 -23.69 31.91 -4.99
N VAL A 609 -23.24 30.87 -4.30
CA VAL A 609 -22.74 29.64 -4.92
C VAL A 609 -23.89 28.85 -5.53
N VAL A 610 -24.97 28.71 -4.76
CA VAL A 610 -26.16 27.97 -5.15
C VAL A 610 -27.37 28.44 -4.35
N SER A 611 -28.55 28.35 -4.96
CA SER A 611 -29.85 28.57 -4.34
C SER A 611 -30.77 27.37 -4.56
N TYR A 612 -31.61 27.05 -3.57
CA TYR A 612 -32.48 25.88 -3.55
C TYR A 612 -33.94 26.28 -3.34
N ALA A 613 -34.84 25.67 -4.10
CA ALA A 613 -36.28 25.85 -3.94
C ALA A 613 -36.97 24.52 -3.59
N TYR A 614 -37.98 24.61 -2.73
CA TYR A 614 -38.70 23.48 -2.20
C TYR A 614 -40.19 23.59 -2.47
N ASP A 615 -40.86 22.45 -2.59
CA ASP A 615 -42.33 22.42 -2.55
C ASP A 615 -42.87 22.37 -1.10
N ALA A 616 -44.19 22.38 -0.96
CA ALA A 616 -44.86 22.29 0.34
C ALA A 616 -44.62 20.96 1.08
N GLY A 617 -44.25 19.89 0.35
CA GLY A 617 -43.87 18.60 0.92
C GLY A 617 -42.41 18.55 1.39
N GLY A 618 -41.64 19.63 1.23
CA GLY A 618 -40.24 19.68 1.63
C GLY A 618 -39.28 18.97 0.67
N ARG A 619 -39.70 18.72 -0.57
CA ARG A 619 -38.85 18.12 -1.61
C ARG A 619 -38.10 19.22 -2.35
N LEU A 620 -36.81 19.00 -2.63
CA LEU A 620 -35.99 19.92 -3.43
C LEU A 620 -36.46 19.89 -4.88
N VAL A 621 -37.14 20.94 -5.36
CA VAL A 621 -37.69 20.99 -6.73
C VAL A 621 -36.80 21.74 -7.71
N CYS A 622 -35.91 22.61 -7.22
CA CYS A 622 -35.00 23.36 -8.07
C CYS A 622 -33.68 23.65 -7.34
N ALA A 623 -32.57 23.54 -8.05
CA ALA A 623 -31.27 24.05 -7.62
C ALA A 623 -30.69 24.94 -8.73
N THR A 624 -30.35 26.18 -8.37
CA THR A 624 -29.82 27.19 -9.29
C THR A 624 -28.39 27.52 -8.91
N ASN A 625 -27.44 27.31 -9.82
CA ASN A 625 -26.02 27.58 -9.59
C ASN A 625 -25.69 29.08 -9.69
N ALA A 626 -24.43 29.43 -9.42
CA ALA A 626 -23.96 30.82 -9.41
C ALA A 626 -24.10 31.58 -10.74
N VAL A 627 -24.20 30.89 -11.88
CA VAL A 627 -24.41 31.51 -13.21
C VAL A 627 -25.88 31.57 -13.62
N GLY A 628 -26.80 31.12 -12.76
CA GLY A 628 -28.24 31.16 -12.98
C GLY A 628 -28.80 29.94 -13.73
N GLU A 629 -27.99 28.92 -14.00
CA GLU A 629 -28.45 27.66 -14.57
C GLU A 629 -29.17 26.85 -13.51
N SER A 630 -30.30 26.25 -13.87
CA SER A 630 -31.17 25.55 -12.92
C SER A 630 -31.39 24.09 -13.32
N GLU A 631 -31.34 23.21 -12.32
CA GLU A 631 -31.82 21.84 -12.44
C GLU A 631 -33.15 21.69 -11.69
N VAL A 632 -34.11 20.99 -12.29
CA VAL A 632 -35.46 20.80 -11.75
C VAL A 632 -35.71 19.32 -11.49
N TYR A 633 -36.38 19.01 -10.38
CA TYR A 633 -36.66 17.63 -9.95
C TYR A 633 -38.15 17.40 -9.73
N ARG A 634 -38.64 16.21 -10.08
CA ARG A 634 -39.99 15.73 -9.76
C ARG A 634 -39.93 14.38 -9.06
N TYR A 635 -40.90 14.14 -8.20
CA TYR A 635 -40.94 13.00 -7.29
C TYR A 635 -42.32 12.38 -7.22
N ASP A 636 -42.38 11.13 -6.76
CA ASP A 636 -43.62 10.52 -6.28
C ASP A 636 -44.01 11.04 -4.89
N ASP A 637 -45.09 10.49 -4.33
CA ASP A 637 -45.63 10.83 -3.01
C ASP A 637 -44.74 10.36 -1.84
N GLN A 638 -43.79 9.46 -2.08
CA GLN A 638 -42.81 8.95 -1.12
C GLN A 638 -41.42 9.55 -1.32
N HIS A 639 -41.33 10.68 -2.04
CA HIS A 639 -40.11 11.43 -2.31
C HIS A 639 -39.08 10.70 -3.19
N VAL A 640 -39.47 9.63 -3.90
CA VAL A 640 -38.64 8.95 -4.88
C VAL A 640 -38.61 9.76 -6.18
N ILE A 641 -37.41 10.05 -6.70
CA ILE A 641 -37.22 10.83 -7.92
C ILE A 641 -37.83 10.14 -9.15
N LEU A 642 -38.61 10.89 -9.93
CA LEU A 642 -39.24 10.45 -11.18
C LEU A 642 -38.66 11.15 -12.40
N GLU A 643 -38.22 12.39 -12.24
CA GLU A 643 -37.68 13.21 -13.32
C GLU A 643 -36.60 14.18 -12.82
N ARG A 644 -35.58 14.38 -13.65
CA ARG A 644 -34.54 15.40 -13.50
C ARG A 644 -34.40 16.13 -14.83
N GLU A 645 -34.52 17.44 -14.80
CA GLU A 645 -34.32 18.32 -15.95
C GLU A 645 -33.07 19.17 -15.72
N LEU A 646 -32.12 19.12 -16.65
CA LEU A 646 -30.92 19.95 -16.63
C LEU A 646 -31.18 21.32 -17.26
N ALA A 647 -30.30 22.29 -16.98
CA ALA A 647 -30.40 23.63 -17.53
C ALA A 647 -30.45 23.69 -19.07
N GLY A 648 -29.78 22.73 -19.75
CA GLY A 648 -29.82 22.59 -21.20
C GLY A 648 -31.11 21.98 -21.77
N GLY A 649 -32.11 21.67 -20.92
CA GLY A 649 -33.40 21.08 -21.32
C GLY A 649 -33.38 19.55 -21.49
N ALA A 650 -32.25 18.89 -21.26
CA ALA A 650 -32.17 17.44 -21.21
C ALA A 650 -32.94 16.92 -19.99
N ARG A 651 -33.82 15.94 -20.20
CA ARG A 651 -34.64 15.33 -19.14
C ARG A 651 -34.30 13.86 -18.98
N PHE A 652 -34.20 13.42 -17.74
CA PHE A 652 -33.95 12.05 -17.33
C PHE A 652 -35.15 11.56 -16.52
N PHE A 653 -35.52 10.29 -16.70
CA PHE A 653 -36.72 9.70 -16.13
C PHE A 653 -36.42 8.32 -15.57
N TRP A 654 -37.06 7.99 -14.45
CA TRP A 654 -36.91 6.71 -13.76
C TRP A 654 -38.24 5.97 -13.66
N THR A 655 -38.16 4.64 -13.65
CA THR A 655 -39.26 3.77 -13.22
C THR A 655 -38.74 2.80 -12.17
N TRP A 656 -39.53 2.60 -11.13
CA TRP A 656 -39.17 1.86 -9.92
C TRP A 656 -40.09 0.65 -9.75
N GLU A 657 -39.54 -0.50 -9.32
CA GLU A 657 -40.31 -1.72 -9.04
C GLU A 657 -41.00 -1.69 -7.67
N ARG A 658 -40.33 -1.09 -6.69
CA ARG A 658 -40.74 -1.00 -5.28
C ARG A 658 -40.95 0.48 -4.90
N ALA A 659 -41.38 0.75 -3.68
CA ALA A 659 -41.72 2.10 -3.20
C ALA A 659 -40.83 2.55 -2.02
N GLY A 660 -40.74 3.86 -1.83
CA GLY A 660 -40.04 4.50 -0.70
C GLY A 660 -38.57 4.12 -0.66
N LYS A 661 -38.01 3.95 0.55
CA LYS A 661 -36.60 3.58 0.72
C LYS A 661 -36.20 2.23 0.11
N ALA A 662 -37.17 1.37 -0.22
CA ALA A 662 -36.94 0.09 -0.86
C ALA A 662 -37.02 0.17 -2.40
N ALA A 663 -37.29 1.35 -2.97
CA ALA A 663 -37.40 1.55 -4.41
C ALA A 663 -36.11 1.14 -5.12
N ARG A 664 -36.30 0.37 -6.21
CA ARG A 664 -35.23 -0.21 -7.03
C ARG A 664 -35.51 0.09 -8.50
N CYS A 665 -34.53 0.71 -9.18
CA CYS A 665 -34.70 1.22 -10.55
C CYS A 665 -34.81 0.05 -11.54
N ILE A 666 -35.86 0.02 -12.36
CA ILE A 666 -36.05 -0.99 -13.42
C ILE A 666 -35.95 -0.42 -14.83
N ARG A 667 -36.00 0.91 -14.95
CA ARG A 667 -35.74 1.61 -16.21
C ARG A 667 -35.27 3.03 -15.94
N HIS A 668 -34.28 3.46 -16.69
CA HIS A 668 -33.78 4.83 -16.67
C HIS A 668 -33.52 5.29 -18.11
N TRP A 669 -34.15 6.39 -18.53
CA TRP A 669 -34.06 6.89 -19.90
C TRP A 669 -34.01 8.41 -19.95
N ALA A 670 -33.50 8.94 -21.05
CA ALA A 670 -33.46 10.37 -21.31
C ALA A 670 -34.46 10.80 -22.39
N SER A 671 -34.67 12.11 -22.52
CA SER A 671 -35.45 12.71 -23.61
C SER A 671 -34.82 12.55 -25.00
N PHE A 672 -33.58 12.05 -25.08
CA PHE A 672 -32.86 11.75 -26.31
C PHE A 672 -32.62 10.23 -26.45
N SER A 673 -32.62 9.73 -27.69
CA SER A 673 -32.71 8.30 -28.00
C SER A 673 -31.49 7.46 -27.65
N GLN A 674 -30.35 8.09 -27.31
CA GLN A 674 -29.09 7.40 -27.01
C GLN A 674 -29.07 6.79 -25.60
N MET A 675 -30.11 7.02 -24.78
CA MET A 675 -30.16 6.56 -23.41
C MET A 675 -31.55 6.00 -23.04
N ASP A 676 -31.65 4.68 -22.97
CA ASP A 676 -32.78 3.92 -22.43
C ASP A 676 -32.23 2.59 -21.92
N THR A 677 -32.04 2.51 -20.61
CA THR A 677 -31.49 1.33 -19.93
C THR A 677 -32.57 0.68 -19.11
N ARG A 678 -32.66 -0.66 -19.17
CA ARG A 678 -33.57 -1.46 -18.34
C ARG A 678 -32.79 -2.40 -17.45
N TYR A 679 -33.29 -2.62 -16.25
CA TYR A 679 -32.64 -3.45 -15.24
C TYR A 679 -33.59 -4.58 -14.85
N ALA A 680 -33.13 -5.82 -15.00
CA ALA A 680 -33.81 -7.00 -14.47
C ALA A 680 -32.99 -7.52 -13.29
N TRP A 681 -33.58 -7.39 -12.11
CA TRP A 681 -32.96 -7.80 -10.85
C TRP A 681 -33.41 -9.21 -10.48
N ASP A 682 -32.50 -10.00 -9.95
CA ASP A 682 -32.85 -11.24 -9.26
C ASP A 682 -32.69 -11.10 -7.74
N ASP A 683 -33.12 -12.14 -7.02
CA ASP A 683 -33.03 -12.23 -5.57
C ASP A 683 -31.68 -12.81 -5.09
N ASN A 684 -30.79 -13.19 -6.00
CA ASN A 684 -29.48 -13.79 -5.70
C ASN A 684 -28.33 -12.77 -5.74
N GLY A 685 -28.63 -11.47 -5.84
CA GLY A 685 -27.61 -10.42 -5.88
C GLY A 685 -27.02 -10.21 -7.28
N GLN A 686 -27.75 -10.57 -8.33
CA GLN A 686 -27.37 -10.32 -9.71
C GLN A 686 -28.38 -9.36 -10.39
N VAL A 687 -27.86 -8.58 -11.34
CA VAL A 687 -28.66 -7.70 -12.19
C VAL A 687 -28.22 -7.84 -13.64
N THR A 688 -29.22 -7.97 -14.51
CA THR A 688 -29.04 -7.93 -15.97
C THR A 688 -29.46 -6.57 -16.48
N VAL A 689 -28.53 -5.88 -17.13
CA VAL A 689 -28.71 -4.57 -17.76
C VAL A 689 -28.96 -4.77 -19.24
N PHE A 690 -30.01 -4.13 -19.76
CA PHE A 690 -30.34 -4.10 -21.18
C PHE A 690 -30.14 -2.68 -21.70
N ASN A 691 -29.17 -2.51 -22.60
CA ASN A 691 -28.81 -1.22 -23.17
C ASN A 691 -29.69 -0.89 -24.38
N ALA A 692 -29.74 0.40 -24.76
CA ALA A 692 -30.54 0.89 -25.87
C ALA A 692 -30.17 0.29 -27.24
N ASP A 693 -28.93 -0.16 -27.41
CA ASP A 693 -28.42 -0.82 -28.62
C ASP A 693 -28.75 -2.33 -28.69
N GLY A 694 -29.41 -2.88 -27.65
CA GLY A 694 -29.75 -4.28 -27.52
C GLY A 694 -28.67 -5.15 -26.88
N SER A 695 -27.51 -4.58 -26.52
CA SER A 695 -26.49 -5.28 -25.74
C SER A 695 -26.95 -5.56 -24.30
N GLN A 696 -26.35 -6.56 -23.69
CA GLN A 696 -26.66 -7.00 -22.33
C GLN A 696 -25.39 -7.11 -21.49
N GLU A 697 -25.47 -6.64 -20.26
CA GLU A 697 -24.42 -6.77 -19.25
C GLU A 697 -25.00 -7.44 -18.02
N VAL A 698 -24.21 -8.30 -17.38
CA VAL A 698 -24.62 -9.03 -16.19
C VAL A 698 -23.64 -8.72 -15.08
N TYR A 699 -24.15 -8.20 -13.97
CA TYR A 699 -23.38 -7.93 -12.77
C TYR A 699 -23.73 -9.00 -11.73
N VAL A 700 -22.71 -9.60 -11.13
CA VAL A 700 -22.82 -10.60 -10.07
C VAL A 700 -21.96 -10.13 -8.92
N HIS A 701 -22.56 -10.01 -7.73
CA HIS A 701 -21.88 -9.56 -6.51
C HIS A 701 -21.69 -10.73 -5.55
N ASP A 702 -20.60 -10.72 -4.79
CA ASP A 702 -20.16 -11.79 -3.89
C ASP A 702 -20.69 -11.70 -2.44
#